data_AF-A0A8T3W613-F1
#
_entry.id   AF-A0A8T3W613-F1
#
_cell.length_a   1.000
_cell.length_b   1.000
_cell.length_c   1.000
_cell.angle_alpha   90.00
_cell.angle_beta   90.00
_cell.angle_gamma   90.00
#
_symmetry.space_group_name_H-M   'P 1'
#
loop_
_entity.id
_entity.type
_entity.pdbx_description
1 polymer ?
#
loop_
_entity_poly.entity_id
_entity_poly.type
_entity_poly.pdbx_seq_one_letter_code
_entity_poly.pdbx_strand_id
1 'polypeptide(L)'
;MVMNKDELKELIEKLEQYRGRATELITVYIPAGQNIYTVADQLEAEKSTAKNIKSTSTRKNVGNALDKITRYLKDYKKTPENGLAVFAGNVSKVEGQDDLKLWDLEPPTPLKVRMYRCDKEFILDPLKEMLAVTEVFGLLVMDRKEATIGLLEGKRIEVLQKMTSGVPSKVRAGGQCLAPNTLIMKDNGEIIEIKDSHNPLLILSENFNQEISEITPLIAKWENNKELFKIFTKYPRLEIKSSKEHTFFVRTDKGIEEKPLSEIKEGDYLVIPEKIEVNNEDQKINFSPQVKQSFNLKPIKIPEKVNQKFAKLLGYYLGDGCYEVDRITFFEQREDVAKYYQRLIREVFGISCDLRFRKNKNYWQLRAYSRVISQLFRNIFPEKDKTLKEKIPSIVLKSSNNSLASFIGGIFDAEGYINKSRIAIGVNNELLVRQIQLSLLRLGVISSINEYDNRKNPYSNNVRYTVAIDDLESIKTFEKNINFCSMEKQDKLAELINKRSNRNKVRQLIVNGREVARIIRNSGLNTRQFSCPDFFNNKKQISKEVFRKRILDKILDNDLRKRLDMFYNSNLILAKIAKIESIGPSTTVDIETKNHNFIANGLIVHNSSQRFHRITEGLTKEFYKRIAAEMKTIFYDMPKLKGIIVGGPIPTKDEFLDGQYLPTRLQEKLIGRMDIGGSDESGLKELVFRSQEILASQEIIKEQKLMEKFFQNLGEKRDTTTLKEPDTRKALEFGAVDILFLSKQLDKALIKELSKLAENIGSTVELISTDTEEGQQFWNLGGIGAILRFGIGF
;
A
#
# COMPACT_ATOMS: atom_id res chain seq x y z
N MET A 1 1.18 -44.80 -32.13
CA MET A 1 0.96 -44.75 -30.67
C MET A 1 2.29 -44.32 -30.10
N VAL A 2 2.33 -43.22 -29.35
CA VAL A 2 3.57 -42.64 -28.85
C VAL A 2 4.24 -43.65 -27.90
N MET A 3 5.48 -44.02 -28.21
CA MET A 3 6.22 -45.04 -27.46
C MET A 3 6.69 -44.45 -26.11
N ASN A 4 6.56 -45.21 -25.02
CA ASN A 4 7.02 -44.76 -23.70
C ASN A 4 8.56 -44.90 -23.56
N LYS A 5 9.17 -44.32 -22.52
CA LYS A 5 10.64 -44.32 -22.36
C LYS A 5 11.23 -45.72 -22.13
N ASP A 6 10.50 -46.64 -21.50
CA ASP A 6 10.96 -48.00 -21.24
C ASP A 6 10.90 -48.84 -22.53
N GLU A 7 9.81 -48.74 -23.29
CA GLU A 7 9.65 -49.33 -24.62
C GLU A 7 10.68 -48.80 -25.62
N LEU A 8 10.99 -47.49 -25.56
CA LEU A 8 12.03 -46.89 -26.39
C LEU A 8 13.41 -47.47 -26.06
N LYS A 9 13.70 -47.69 -24.77
CA LYS A 9 14.95 -48.30 -24.32
C LYS A 9 15.06 -49.75 -24.82
N GLU A 10 14.02 -50.55 -24.66
CA GLU A 10 13.99 -51.94 -25.17
C GLU A 10 14.18 -52.01 -26.69
N LEU A 11 13.56 -51.09 -27.44
CA LEU A 11 13.70 -51.03 -28.89
C LEU A 11 15.11 -50.62 -29.33
N ILE A 12 15.73 -49.65 -28.64
CA ILE A 12 17.13 -49.27 -28.90
C ILE A 12 18.05 -50.46 -28.66
N GLU A 13 17.94 -51.12 -27.50
CA GLU A 13 18.74 -52.32 -27.17
C GLU A 13 18.58 -53.42 -28.23
N LYS A 14 17.36 -53.62 -28.74
CA LYS A 14 17.08 -54.58 -29.81
C LYS A 14 17.71 -54.19 -31.15
N LEU A 15 17.66 -52.91 -31.52
CA LEU A 15 18.22 -52.42 -32.79
C LEU A 15 19.76 -52.45 -32.79
N GLU A 16 20.40 -52.23 -31.63
CA GLU A 16 21.85 -52.32 -31.47
C GLU A 16 22.45 -53.71 -31.72
N GLN A 17 21.65 -54.76 -31.49
CA GLN A 17 22.09 -56.14 -31.72
C GLN A 17 22.29 -56.48 -33.21
N TYR A 18 21.74 -55.66 -34.12
CA TYR A 18 21.81 -55.90 -35.55
C TYR A 18 23.00 -55.17 -36.19
N ARG A 19 23.84 -55.94 -36.88
CA ARG A 19 24.99 -55.45 -37.63
C ARG A 19 25.00 -56.04 -39.04
N GLY A 20 24.94 -55.18 -40.04
CA GLY A 20 25.08 -55.54 -41.44
C GLY A 20 26.52 -55.93 -41.79
N ARG A 21 26.68 -56.80 -42.79
CA ARG A 21 27.99 -57.23 -43.32
C ARG A 21 28.65 -56.10 -44.11
N ALA A 22 27.84 -55.31 -44.80
CA ALA A 22 28.23 -54.10 -45.51
C ALA A 22 27.31 -52.93 -45.09
N THR A 23 27.41 -51.79 -45.76
CA THR A 23 26.48 -50.67 -45.57
C THR A 23 25.11 -51.04 -46.15
N GLU A 24 24.29 -51.73 -45.37
CA GLU A 24 23.02 -52.32 -45.80
C GLU A 24 21.86 -52.14 -44.81
N LEU A 25 22.11 -51.51 -43.65
CA LEU A 25 21.10 -51.10 -42.68
C LEU A 25 20.77 -49.62 -42.87
N ILE A 26 19.48 -49.31 -42.98
CA ILE A 26 18.98 -47.97 -43.29
C ILE A 26 18.29 -47.36 -42.07
N THR A 27 18.72 -46.16 -41.70
CA THR A 27 18.07 -45.32 -40.69
C THR A 27 17.47 -44.07 -41.33
N VAL A 28 16.21 -43.79 -41.01
CA VAL A 28 15.48 -42.58 -41.43
C VAL A 28 14.86 -41.88 -40.22
N TYR A 29 15.20 -40.61 -40.00
CA TYR A 29 14.53 -39.73 -39.03
C TYR A 29 13.75 -38.64 -39.75
N ILE A 30 12.46 -38.55 -39.46
CA ILE A 30 11.52 -37.56 -39.97
C ILE A 30 11.13 -36.62 -38.81
N PRO A 31 11.54 -35.34 -38.83
CA PRO A 31 11.16 -34.34 -37.84
C PRO A 31 9.64 -34.14 -37.73
N ALA A 32 9.21 -33.70 -36.56
CA ALA A 32 7.84 -33.25 -36.32
C ALA A 32 7.45 -32.12 -37.30
N GLY A 33 6.29 -32.25 -37.94
CA GLY A 33 5.75 -31.26 -38.88
C GLY A 33 6.32 -31.31 -40.31
N GLN A 34 7.35 -32.14 -40.59
CA GLN A 34 7.82 -32.34 -41.97
C GLN A 34 6.83 -33.17 -42.78
N ASN A 35 6.67 -32.91 -44.08
CA ASN A 35 5.81 -33.69 -44.96
C ASN A 35 6.43 -35.06 -45.31
N ILE A 36 5.81 -36.16 -44.88
CA ILE A 36 6.28 -37.54 -45.11
C ILE A 36 6.44 -37.90 -46.58
N TYR A 37 5.62 -37.35 -47.48
CA TYR A 37 5.69 -37.61 -48.91
C TYR A 37 7.02 -37.10 -49.51
N THR A 38 7.51 -35.95 -49.04
CA THR A 38 8.80 -35.41 -49.50
C THR A 38 9.98 -36.29 -49.11
N VAL A 39 9.87 -37.02 -47.99
CA VAL A 39 10.88 -37.99 -47.56
C VAL A 39 10.77 -39.27 -48.38
N ALA A 40 9.55 -39.74 -48.67
CA ALA A 40 9.33 -40.91 -49.52
C ALA A 40 9.89 -40.70 -50.94
N ASP A 41 9.70 -39.51 -51.53
CA ASP A 41 10.27 -39.18 -52.84
C ASP A 41 11.80 -39.15 -52.83
N GLN A 42 12.39 -38.62 -51.75
CA GLN A 42 13.84 -38.65 -51.55
C GLN A 42 14.37 -40.10 -51.49
N LEU A 43 13.70 -40.99 -50.76
CA LEU A 43 14.12 -42.40 -50.64
C LEU A 43 13.98 -43.17 -51.96
N GLU A 44 13.00 -42.84 -52.80
CA GLU A 44 12.87 -43.44 -54.14
C GLU A 44 14.01 -42.98 -55.09
N ALA A 45 14.47 -41.73 -54.93
CA ALA A 45 15.67 -41.25 -55.62
C ALA A 45 16.93 -41.99 -55.15
N GLU A 46 17.08 -42.21 -53.85
CA GLU A 46 18.20 -42.98 -53.26
C GLU A 46 18.18 -44.46 -53.68
N LYS A 47 17.00 -45.02 -53.93
CA LYS A 47 16.87 -46.37 -54.47
C LYS A 47 17.36 -46.45 -55.92
N SER A 48 17.17 -45.39 -56.69
CA SER A 48 17.66 -45.31 -58.07
C SER A 48 19.18 -45.21 -58.12
N THR A 49 19.81 -44.47 -57.19
CA THR A 49 21.28 -44.39 -57.06
C THR A 49 21.89 -45.69 -56.51
N ALA A 50 21.20 -46.41 -55.63
CA ALA A 50 21.63 -47.69 -55.09
C ALA A 50 21.89 -48.77 -56.17
N LYS A 51 21.33 -48.64 -57.38
CA LYS A 51 21.62 -49.55 -58.52
C LYS A 51 23.10 -49.57 -58.93
N ASN A 52 23.83 -48.50 -58.62
CA ASN A 52 25.25 -48.33 -58.93
C ASN A 52 26.19 -48.99 -57.90
N ILE A 53 25.65 -49.59 -56.83
CA ILE A 53 26.45 -50.34 -55.85
C ILE A 53 27.12 -51.54 -56.54
N LYS A 54 28.45 -51.63 -56.44
CA LYS A 54 29.27 -52.66 -57.10
C LYS A 54 28.99 -54.08 -56.58
N SER A 55 28.74 -54.23 -55.28
CA SER A 55 28.42 -55.51 -54.64
C SER A 55 26.98 -55.91 -54.94
N THR A 56 26.79 -57.03 -55.64
CA THR A 56 25.46 -57.54 -56.04
C THR A 56 24.57 -57.85 -54.82
N SER A 57 25.14 -58.41 -53.76
CA SER A 57 24.41 -58.73 -52.52
C SER A 57 23.98 -57.46 -51.78
N THR A 58 24.90 -56.52 -51.55
CA THR A 58 24.61 -55.25 -50.86
C THR A 58 23.60 -54.42 -51.65
N ARG A 59 23.72 -54.38 -52.99
CA ARG A 59 22.76 -53.69 -53.86
C ARG A 59 21.35 -54.25 -53.72
N LYS A 60 21.20 -55.58 -53.66
CA LYS A 60 19.90 -56.25 -53.45
C LYS A 60 19.33 -55.90 -52.08
N ASN A 61 20.13 -55.99 -51.01
CA ASN A 61 19.69 -55.72 -49.65
C ASN A 61 19.26 -54.27 -49.44
N VAL A 62 20.07 -53.31 -49.89
CA VAL A 62 19.76 -51.87 -49.83
C VAL A 62 18.52 -51.54 -50.65
N GLY A 63 18.43 -52.06 -51.89
CA GLY A 63 17.26 -51.85 -52.75
C GLY A 63 15.97 -52.35 -52.11
N ASN A 64 15.98 -53.57 -51.55
CA ASN A 64 14.83 -54.16 -50.88
C ASN A 64 14.44 -53.39 -49.60
N ALA A 65 15.40 -52.91 -48.82
CA ALA A 65 15.15 -52.11 -47.62
C ALA A 65 14.52 -50.75 -47.96
N LEU A 66 15.05 -50.05 -48.97
CA LEU A 66 14.48 -48.78 -49.47
C LEU A 66 13.06 -48.98 -50.02
N ASP A 67 12.84 -50.06 -50.75
CA ASP A 67 11.51 -50.43 -51.25
C ASP A 67 10.50 -50.62 -50.11
N LYS A 68 10.92 -51.33 -49.06
CA LYS A 68 10.08 -51.60 -47.90
C LYS A 68 9.76 -50.32 -47.12
N ILE A 69 10.74 -49.46 -46.87
CA ILE A 69 10.52 -48.17 -46.19
C ILE A 69 9.61 -47.27 -47.03
N THR A 70 9.84 -47.17 -48.34
CA THR A 70 9.08 -46.25 -49.20
C THR A 70 7.62 -46.65 -49.30
N ARG A 71 7.32 -47.96 -49.37
CA ARG A 71 5.95 -48.48 -49.28
C ARG A 71 5.32 -48.14 -47.93
N TYR A 72 6.05 -48.39 -46.84
CA TYR A 72 5.58 -48.10 -45.49
C TYR A 72 5.24 -46.62 -45.28
N LEU A 73 6.10 -45.70 -45.73
CA LEU A 73 5.85 -44.26 -45.59
C LEU A 73 4.67 -43.76 -46.42
N LYS A 74 4.38 -44.41 -47.57
CA LYS A 74 3.23 -44.06 -48.43
C LYS A 74 1.87 -44.40 -47.80
N ASP A 75 1.84 -45.32 -46.82
CA ASP A 75 0.63 -45.68 -46.10
C ASP A 75 0.21 -44.62 -45.06
N TYR A 76 1.11 -43.69 -44.68
CA TYR A 76 0.80 -42.59 -43.78
C TYR A 76 0.08 -41.45 -44.51
N LYS A 77 -1.03 -40.97 -43.94
CA LYS A 77 -1.73 -39.76 -44.42
C LYS A 77 -1.03 -38.46 -44.02
N LYS A 78 -0.33 -38.47 -42.88
CA LYS A 78 0.40 -37.32 -42.31
C LYS A 78 1.48 -37.86 -41.38
N THR A 79 2.58 -37.12 -41.25
CA THR A 79 3.62 -37.39 -40.24
C THR A 79 3.02 -37.32 -38.83
N PRO A 80 3.34 -38.27 -37.93
CA PRO A 80 2.92 -38.23 -36.53
C PRO A 80 3.36 -36.95 -35.81
N GLU A 81 2.73 -36.62 -34.68
CA GLU A 81 2.91 -35.32 -34.00
C GLU A 81 4.35 -35.11 -33.54
N ASN A 82 5.00 -36.16 -33.03
CA ASN A 82 6.38 -36.11 -32.58
C ASN A 82 7.41 -36.44 -33.67
N GLY A 83 6.98 -36.60 -34.93
CA GLY A 83 7.83 -37.11 -36.01
C GLY A 83 7.82 -38.64 -36.08
N LEU A 84 8.71 -39.22 -36.89
CA LEU A 84 8.79 -40.66 -37.13
C LEU A 84 10.24 -41.11 -37.31
N ALA A 85 10.64 -42.19 -36.64
CA ALA A 85 11.89 -42.87 -36.92
C ALA A 85 11.62 -44.24 -37.55
N VAL A 86 12.32 -44.56 -38.64
CA VAL A 86 12.17 -45.83 -39.36
C VAL A 86 13.54 -46.47 -39.59
N PHE A 87 13.63 -47.76 -39.32
CA PHE A 87 14.83 -48.58 -39.46
C PHE A 87 14.50 -49.79 -40.33
N ALA A 88 15.28 -50.07 -41.37
CA ALA A 88 15.09 -51.30 -42.17
C ALA A 88 16.40 -51.86 -42.70
N GLY A 89 16.46 -53.18 -42.86
CA GLY A 89 17.64 -53.86 -43.39
C GLY A 89 17.51 -55.37 -43.33
N ASN A 90 18.40 -56.06 -44.05
CA ASN A 90 18.53 -57.52 -43.94
C ASN A 90 19.35 -57.84 -42.69
N VAL A 91 18.75 -58.57 -41.74
CA VAL A 91 19.39 -58.90 -40.46
C VAL A 91 19.77 -60.37 -40.32
N SER A 92 19.74 -61.12 -41.42
CA SER A 92 20.18 -62.51 -41.45
C SER A 92 21.67 -62.64 -41.17
N LYS A 93 22.03 -63.59 -40.30
CA LYS A 93 23.43 -63.95 -40.04
C LYS A 93 24.02 -64.87 -41.11
N VAL A 94 23.17 -65.55 -41.89
CA VAL A 94 23.54 -66.56 -42.90
C VAL A 94 23.59 -65.93 -44.30
N GLU A 95 24.65 -66.24 -45.04
CA GLU A 95 24.86 -65.68 -46.38
C GLU A 95 23.87 -66.27 -47.38
N GLY A 96 23.23 -65.40 -48.17
CA GLY A 96 22.23 -65.81 -49.16
C GLY A 96 20.82 -66.04 -48.61
N GLN A 97 20.63 -65.92 -47.29
CA GLN A 97 19.30 -65.93 -46.66
C GLN A 97 18.80 -64.50 -46.44
N ASP A 98 17.63 -64.17 -46.99
CA ASP A 98 17.00 -62.86 -46.83
C ASP A 98 16.11 -62.85 -45.57
N ASP A 99 16.48 -62.07 -44.54
CA ASP A 99 15.63 -61.76 -43.37
C ASP A 99 15.44 -60.24 -43.27
N LEU A 100 14.60 -59.69 -44.15
CA LEU A 100 14.35 -58.26 -44.26
C LEU A 100 13.34 -57.78 -43.22
N LYS A 101 13.80 -56.98 -42.25
CA LYS A 101 12.96 -56.41 -41.19
C LYS A 101 12.81 -54.90 -41.32
N LEU A 102 11.70 -54.39 -40.80
CA LEU A 102 11.40 -52.97 -40.68
C LEU A 102 10.90 -52.71 -39.26
N TRP A 103 11.40 -51.65 -38.64
CA TRP A 103 10.96 -51.14 -37.36
C TRP A 103 10.62 -49.67 -37.52
N ASP A 104 9.56 -49.24 -36.87
CA ASP A 104 9.13 -47.86 -36.81
C ASP A 104 8.76 -47.48 -35.38
N LEU A 105 8.93 -46.20 -35.04
CA LEU A 105 8.48 -45.65 -33.78
C LEU A 105 8.13 -44.17 -33.90
N GLU A 106 7.07 -43.78 -33.20
CA GLU A 106 6.79 -42.38 -32.88
C GLU A 106 7.46 -42.06 -31.53
N PRO A 107 8.44 -41.14 -31.50
CA PRO A 107 9.25 -40.89 -30.31
C PRO A 107 8.45 -40.18 -29.21
N PRO A 108 8.87 -40.31 -27.93
CA PRO A 108 8.18 -39.70 -26.79
C PRO A 108 8.21 -38.17 -26.80
N THR A 109 9.20 -37.58 -27.46
CA THR A 109 9.34 -36.13 -27.63
C THR A 109 9.55 -35.78 -29.11
N PRO A 110 9.17 -34.56 -29.56
CA PRO A 110 9.29 -34.16 -30.96
C PRO A 110 10.72 -34.25 -31.53
N LEU A 111 10.90 -35.05 -32.58
CA LEU A 111 12.15 -35.13 -33.35
C LEU A 111 12.44 -33.81 -34.07
N LYS A 112 13.66 -33.31 -33.92
CA LYS A 112 14.18 -32.13 -34.63
C LYS A 112 15.15 -32.47 -35.76
N VAL A 113 15.69 -33.68 -35.74
CA VAL A 113 16.75 -34.12 -36.65
C VAL A 113 16.13 -34.78 -37.88
N ARG A 114 16.52 -34.32 -39.07
CA ARG A 114 16.22 -34.97 -40.35
C ARG A 114 17.44 -35.78 -40.78
N MET A 115 17.27 -37.07 -41.04
CA MET A 115 18.38 -37.93 -41.44
C MET A 115 17.93 -39.08 -42.35
N TYR A 116 18.78 -39.39 -43.32
CA TYR A 116 18.79 -40.66 -44.05
C TYR A 116 20.23 -41.15 -44.05
N ARG A 117 20.47 -42.40 -43.64
CA ARG A 117 21.80 -43.00 -43.63
C ARG A 117 21.72 -44.49 -43.88
N CYS A 118 22.61 -44.99 -44.75
CA CYS A 118 22.85 -46.41 -44.96
C CYS A 118 24.22 -46.74 -44.38
N ASP A 119 24.28 -47.62 -43.39
CA ASP A 119 25.51 -47.96 -42.67
C ASP A 119 25.54 -49.45 -42.29
N LYS A 120 26.61 -49.90 -41.65
CA LYS A 120 26.73 -51.26 -41.09
C LYS A 120 25.89 -51.45 -39.83
N GLU A 121 25.53 -50.37 -39.16
CA GLU A 121 24.79 -50.35 -37.89
C GLU A 121 23.67 -49.29 -37.99
N PHE A 122 22.57 -49.48 -37.27
CA PHE A 122 21.54 -48.45 -37.18
C PHE A 122 22.05 -47.24 -36.38
N ILE A 123 21.70 -46.02 -36.82
CA ILE A 123 22.12 -44.79 -36.15
C ILE A 123 21.09 -44.40 -35.09
N LEU A 124 21.44 -44.61 -33.82
CA LEU A 124 20.49 -44.48 -32.70
C LEU A 124 20.72 -43.26 -31.81
N ASP A 125 21.78 -42.46 -32.07
CA ASP A 125 22.19 -41.33 -31.22
C ASP A 125 21.03 -40.34 -30.91
N PRO A 126 20.21 -39.92 -31.91
CA PRO A 126 19.11 -38.98 -31.63
C PRO A 126 18.05 -39.53 -30.67
N LEU A 127 17.86 -40.86 -30.62
CA LEU A 127 16.91 -41.50 -29.70
C LEU A 127 17.54 -41.72 -28.32
N LYS A 128 18.85 -42.02 -28.25
CA LYS A 128 19.60 -42.13 -27.00
C LYS A 128 19.65 -40.82 -26.23
N GLU A 129 19.81 -39.69 -26.93
CA GLU A 129 19.75 -38.35 -26.33
C GLU A 129 18.40 -38.08 -25.63
N MET A 130 17.30 -38.67 -26.11
CA MET A 130 15.96 -38.51 -25.50
C MET A 130 15.80 -39.31 -24.18
N LEU A 131 16.68 -40.29 -23.94
CA LEU A 131 16.74 -41.04 -22.69
C LEU A 131 17.56 -40.31 -21.60
N ALA A 132 18.35 -39.29 -21.96
CA ALA A 132 19.12 -38.51 -20.99
C ALA A 132 18.21 -37.73 -20.01
N VAL A 133 18.61 -37.68 -18.73
CA VAL A 133 17.86 -37.03 -17.65
C VAL A 133 18.12 -35.52 -17.67
N THR A 134 17.10 -34.70 -17.92
CA THR A 134 17.16 -33.24 -17.72
C THR A 134 16.83 -32.89 -16.27
N GLU A 135 17.78 -32.26 -15.59
CA GLU A 135 17.58 -31.69 -14.25
C GLU A 135 16.73 -30.42 -14.33
N VAL A 136 15.85 -30.20 -13.33
CA VAL A 136 14.99 -29.01 -13.28
C VAL A 136 15.17 -28.21 -11.98
N PHE A 137 15.15 -26.89 -12.10
CA PHE A 137 15.24 -25.94 -10.98
C PHE A 137 13.99 -25.06 -10.91
N GLY A 138 13.48 -24.85 -9.72
CA GLY A 138 12.37 -23.92 -9.46
C GLY A 138 12.90 -22.49 -9.35
N LEU A 139 12.16 -21.54 -9.91
CA LEU A 139 12.45 -20.12 -9.85
C LEU A 139 11.27 -19.38 -9.23
N LEU A 140 11.54 -18.47 -8.29
CA LEU A 140 10.57 -17.51 -7.79
C LEU A 140 11.19 -16.11 -7.90
N VAL A 141 10.49 -15.18 -8.52
CA VAL A 141 10.80 -13.75 -8.41
C VAL A 141 9.64 -13.02 -7.76
N MET A 142 9.93 -12.14 -6.82
CA MET A 142 8.88 -11.48 -6.04
C MET A 142 9.25 -10.06 -5.63
N ASP A 143 8.23 -9.22 -5.54
CA ASP A 143 8.26 -7.95 -4.84
C ASP A 143 6.99 -7.80 -3.96
N ARG A 144 6.73 -6.58 -3.45
CA ARG A 144 5.56 -6.32 -2.59
C ARG A 144 4.23 -6.30 -3.36
N LYS A 145 4.25 -6.13 -4.69
CA LYS A 145 3.09 -5.96 -5.57
C LYS A 145 2.74 -7.23 -6.33
N GLU A 146 3.73 -8.01 -6.73
CA GLU A 146 3.57 -9.17 -7.58
C GLU A 146 4.68 -10.22 -7.37
N ALA A 147 4.41 -11.42 -7.84
CA ALA A 147 5.34 -12.54 -7.82
C ALA A 147 5.11 -13.43 -9.05
N THR A 148 6.21 -13.96 -9.59
CA THR A 148 6.21 -14.87 -10.73
C THR A 148 6.98 -16.14 -10.37
N ILE A 149 6.35 -17.29 -10.59
CA ILE A 149 6.93 -18.62 -10.41
C ILE A 149 7.28 -19.19 -11.79
N GLY A 150 8.49 -19.73 -11.93
CA GLY A 150 8.96 -20.36 -13.15
C GLY A 150 9.75 -21.64 -12.90
N LEU A 151 10.03 -22.35 -13.99
CA LEU A 151 10.82 -23.58 -14.03
C LEU A 151 11.98 -23.38 -15.01
N LEU A 152 13.18 -23.82 -14.61
CA LEU A 152 14.35 -23.88 -15.46
C LEU A 152 14.62 -25.35 -15.80
N GLU A 153 14.48 -25.71 -17.07
CA GLU A 153 14.86 -27.02 -17.61
C GLU A 153 15.99 -26.84 -18.62
N GLY A 154 17.20 -27.29 -18.25
CA GLY A 154 18.42 -27.02 -19.01
C GLY A 154 18.64 -25.51 -19.20
N LYS A 155 18.45 -25.01 -20.43
CA LYS A 155 18.57 -23.58 -20.78
C LYS A 155 17.22 -22.87 -20.97
N ARG A 156 16.10 -23.57 -20.80
CA ARG A 156 14.76 -23.04 -21.07
C ARG A 156 14.11 -22.61 -19.76
N ILE A 157 13.63 -21.35 -19.74
CA ILE A 157 12.79 -20.83 -18.66
C ILE A 157 11.33 -20.96 -19.11
N GLU A 158 10.51 -21.60 -18.27
CA GLU A 158 9.06 -21.68 -18.43
C GLU A 158 8.38 -20.92 -17.29
N VAL A 159 7.45 -20.02 -17.62
CA VAL A 159 6.68 -19.28 -16.63
C VAL A 159 5.45 -20.10 -16.26
N LEU A 160 5.33 -20.50 -15.01
CA LEU A 160 4.23 -21.35 -14.54
C LEU A 160 3.07 -20.50 -13.99
N GLN A 161 3.37 -19.46 -13.21
CA GLN A 161 2.33 -18.65 -12.59
C GLN A 161 2.76 -17.20 -12.34
N LYS A 162 1.80 -16.28 -12.47
CA LYS A 162 1.92 -14.86 -12.08
C LYS A 162 0.85 -14.53 -11.03
N MET A 163 1.21 -13.77 -10.01
CA MET A 163 0.34 -13.43 -8.89
C MET A 163 0.49 -11.96 -8.53
N THR A 164 -0.62 -11.31 -8.17
CA THR A 164 -0.63 -9.93 -7.64
C THR A 164 -1.06 -9.90 -6.18
N SER A 165 -0.47 -9.01 -5.40
CA SER A 165 -0.65 -8.88 -3.95
C SER A 165 -1.88 -8.06 -3.57
N GLY A 166 -2.28 -7.08 -4.40
CA GLY A 166 -3.32 -6.10 -4.06
C GLY A 166 -2.93 -5.17 -2.90
N VAL A 167 -1.66 -5.18 -2.48
CA VAL A 167 -1.15 -4.38 -1.37
C VAL A 167 -1.00 -2.91 -1.82
N PRO A 168 -1.62 -1.94 -1.12
CA PRO A 168 -1.44 -0.51 -1.38
C PRO A 168 0.03 -0.07 -1.19
N SER A 169 0.46 0.97 -1.92
CA SER A 169 1.81 1.53 -1.80
C SER A 169 2.09 2.01 -0.37
N LYS A 170 3.30 1.76 0.13
CA LYS A 170 3.74 2.04 1.52
C LYS A 170 3.46 3.50 1.92
N VAL A 171 2.59 3.72 2.91
CA VAL A 171 2.47 4.99 3.62
C VAL A 171 3.54 5.00 4.71
N ARG A 172 4.55 5.88 4.63
CA ARG A 172 5.58 6.00 5.68
C ARG A 172 4.96 6.59 6.95
N ALA A 173 5.34 6.07 8.13
CA ALA A 173 5.16 6.79 9.40
C ALA A 173 5.80 8.19 9.29
N GLY A 174 5.14 9.23 9.83
CA GLY A 174 5.56 10.63 9.63
C GLY A 174 5.11 11.23 8.28
N GLY A 175 4.15 10.60 7.58
CA GLY A 175 3.59 11.10 6.34
C GLY A 175 2.34 11.97 6.51
N GLN A 176 1.56 11.77 7.57
CA GLN A 176 0.25 12.40 7.76
C GLN A 176 0.36 13.67 8.61
N CYS A 177 1.18 14.62 8.18
CA CYS A 177 1.48 15.79 8.98
C CYS A 177 0.52 16.97 8.72
N LEU A 178 0.31 17.78 9.76
CA LEU A 178 -0.38 19.07 9.71
C LEU A 178 0.59 20.22 10.01
N ALA A 179 0.22 21.44 9.68
CA ALA A 179 1.01 22.61 10.05
C ALA A 179 1.06 22.80 11.58
N PRO A 180 2.18 23.27 12.16
CA PRO A 180 2.36 23.46 13.60
C PRO A 180 1.31 24.37 14.25
N ASN A 181 0.75 25.32 13.49
CA ASN A 181 -0.26 26.27 13.96
C ASN A 181 -1.71 25.76 13.81
N THR A 182 -1.90 24.49 13.43
CA THR A 182 -3.23 23.88 13.36
C THR A 182 -3.82 23.78 14.77
N LEU A 183 -5.04 24.25 14.96
CA LEU A 183 -5.70 24.24 16.26
C LEU A 183 -6.44 22.92 16.50
N ILE A 184 -6.25 22.37 17.68
CA ILE A 184 -6.97 21.19 18.20
C ILE A 184 -7.64 21.55 19.53
N MET A 185 -8.73 20.85 19.86
CA MET A 185 -9.46 21.05 21.12
C MET A 185 -9.21 19.88 22.06
N LYS A 186 -8.87 20.21 23.31
CA LYS A 186 -8.71 19.25 24.41
C LYS A 186 -10.07 18.79 24.94
N ASP A 187 -10.06 17.67 25.66
CA ASP A 187 -11.22 17.13 26.37
C ASP A 187 -11.92 18.15 27.28
N ASN A 188 -11.14 19.01 27.94
CA ASN A 188 -11.64 20.08 28.79
C ASN A 188 -12.04 21.36 28.02
N GLY A 189 -12.12 21.35 26.70
CA GLY A 189 -12.54 22.49 25.88
C GLY A 189 -11.47 23.55 25.61
N GLU A 190 -10.27 23.41 26.17
CA GLU A 190 -9.12 24.27 25.86
C GLU A 190 -8.66 24.08 24.40
N ILE A 191 -8.35 25.17 23.73
CA ILE A 191 -7.91 25.18 22.32
C ILE A 191 -6.42 25.52 22.27
N ILE A 192 -5.62 24.64 21.69
CA ILE A 192 -4.16 24.79 21.57
C ILE A 192 -3.70 24.60 20.12
N GLU A 193 -2.50 25.07 19.80
CA GLU A 193 -1.81 24.69 18.57
C GLU A 193 -1.29 23.25 18.67
N ILE A 194 -1.33 22.49 17.57
CA ILE A 194 -0.91 21.09 17.54
C ILE A 194 0.56 20.90 17.91
N LYS A 195 1.41 21.92 17.65
CA LYS A 195 2.81 21.92 18.09
C LYS A 195 2.98 21.91 19.61
N ASP A 196 2.00 22.40 20.36
CA ASP A 196 2.03 22.45 21.83
C ASP A 196 1.44 21.17 22.46
N SER A 197 1.00 20.21 21.63
CA SER A 197 0.56 18.90 22.09
C SER A 197 1.73 18.06 22.64
N HIS A 198 1.44 17.24 23.64
CA HIS A 198 2.39 16.33 24.31
C HIS A 198 1.65 15.04 24.69
N ASN A 199 2.36 13.94 24.91
CA ASN A 199 1.78 12.71 25.46
C ASN A 199 2.02 12.68 26.98
N PRO A 200 1.01 12.44 27.85
CA PRO A 200 -0.40 12.19 27.53
C PRO A 200 -1.23 13.47 27.42
N LEU A 201 -1.96 13.61 26.32
CA LEU A 201 -2.95 14.67 26.11
C LEU A 201 -4.24 14.06 25.59
N LEU A 202 -5.36 14.44 26.19
CA LEU A 202 -6.70 14.05 25.74
C LEU A 202 -7.26 15.13 24.82
N ILE A 203 -7.69 14.72 23.63
CA ILE A 203 -8.25 15.61 22.61
C ILE A 203 -9.58 15.07 22.08
N LEU A 204 -10.32 15.93 21.39
CA LEU A 204 -11.60 15.56 20.81
C LEU A 204 -11.43 14.89 19.44
N SER A 205 -12.10 13.75 19.32
CA SER A 205 -12.35 12.97 18.11
C SER A 205 -13.85 12.87 17.85
N GLU A 206 -14.24 12.35 16.70
CA GLU A 206 -15.65 12.17 16.35
C GLU A 206 -15.96 10.69 16.13
N ASN A 207 -17.02 10.22 16.77
CA ASN A 207 -17.55 8.88 16.56
C ASN A 207 -18.55 8.90 15.41
N PHE A 208 -18.17 8.43 14.21
CA PHE A 208 -19.05 8.46 13.04
C PHE A 208 -20.33 7.61 13.17
N ASN A 209 -20.37 6.64 14.10
CA ASN A 209 -21.55 5.80 14.30
C ASN A 209 -22.58 6.46 15.22
N GLN A 210 -22.11 7.14 16.26
CA GLN A 210 -22.97 7.83 17.23
C GLN A 210 -23.18 9.31 16.88
N GLU A 211 -22.34 9.86 16.00
CA GLU A 211 -22.27 11.27 15.59
C GLU A 211 -22.15 12.23 16.79
N ILE A 212 -21.30 11.82 17.74
CA ILE A 212 -20.94 12.63 18.91
C ILE A 212 -19.43 12.77 19.00
N SER A 213 -19.00 13.89 19.58
CA SER A 213 -17.61 14.10 19.93
C SER A 213 -17.21 13.19 21.10
N GLU A 214 -16.09 12.49 20.96
CA GLU A 214 -15.55 11.57 21.96
C GLU A 214 -14.09 11.89 22.28
N ILE A 215 -13.66 11.47 23.47
CA ILE A 215 -12.30 11.73 23.96
C ILE A 215 -11.35 10.66 23.41
N THR A 216 -10.24 11.08 22.81
CA THR A 216 -9.13 10.20 22.43
C THR A 216 -7.82 10.66 23.05
N PRO A 217 -7.00 9.77 23.63
CA PRO A 217 -5.64 10.09 24.00
C PRO A 217 -4.73 10.19 22.76
N LEU A 218 -3.77 11.12 22.84
CA LEU A 218 -2.62 11.21 21.95
C LEU A 218 -1.60 10.14 22.36
N ILE A 219 -1.24 9.28 21.42
CA ILE A 219 -0.33 8.13 21.60
C ILE A 219 1.11 8.53 21.28
N ALA A 220 1.31 9.30 20.22
CA ALA A 220 2.63 9.70 19.78
C ALA A 220 2.58 11.03 19.03
N LYS A 221 3.72 11.71 18.97
CA LYS A 221 3.91 12.96 18.25
C LYS A 221 5.29 12.94 17.60
N TRP A 222 5.34 13.40 16.35
CA TRP A 222 6.58 13.59 15.60
C TRP A 222 6.59 14.95 14.94
N GLU A 223 7.79 15.50 14.78
CA GLU A 223 8.03 16.73 14.02
C GLU A 223 8.86 16.37 12.78
N ASN A 224 8.39 16.81 11.62
CA ASN A 224 8.97 16.48 10.33
C ASN A 224 9.04 17.73 9.45
N ASN A 225 9.83 17.71 8.39
CA ASN A 225 9.79 18.73 7.33
C ASN A 225 9.18 18.14 6.07
N LYS A 226 8.07 18.72 5.60
CA LYS A 226 7.29 18.23 4.46
C LYS A 226 6.76 19.39 3.63
N GLU A 227 6.51 19.14 2.34
CA GLU A 227 5.74 20.06 1.51
C GLU A 227 4.32 20.19 2.04
N LEU A 228 3.90 21.42 2.35
CA LEU A 228 2.56 21.73 2.84
C LEU A 228 1.67 22.24 1.72
N PHE A 229 0.41 21.84 1.80
CA PHE A 229 -0.67 22.29 0.93
C PHE A 229 -1.74 22.97 1.78
N LYS A 230 -2.19 24.14 1.32
CA LYS A 230 -3.28 24.93 1.91
C LYS A 230 -4.60 24.50 1.30
N ILE A 231 -5.54 24.03 2.11
CA ILE A 231 -6.88 23.65 1.68
C ILE A 231 -7.87 24.71 2.20
N PHE A 232 -8.69 25.25 1.30
CA PHE A 232 -9.79 26.15 1.65
C PHE A 232 -11.12 25.51 1.32
N THR A 233 -12.09 25.61 2.23
CA THR A 233 -13.48 25.24 1.96
C THR A 233 -14.30 26.46 1.55
N LYS A 234 -15.39 26.22 0.81
CA LYS A 234 -16.26 27.25 0.24
C LYS A 234 -17.22 27.84 1.26
N TYR A 235 -17.93 26.97 1.99
CA TYR A 235 -18.77 27.35 3.11
C TYR A 235 -18.90 26.16 4.09
N PRO A 236 -18.67 26.36 5.41
CA PRO A 236 -17.98 27.52 5.96
C PRO A 236 -16.60 27.68 5.32
N ARG A 237 -16.03 28.90 5.32
CA ARG A 237 -14.65 29.11 4.90
C ARG A 237 -13.71 28.73 6.04
N LEU A 238 -13.24 27.50 5.98
CA LEU A 238 -12.23 26.91 6.84
C LEU A 238 -10.91 26.83 6.07
N GLU A 239 -9.83 26.74 6.82
CA GLU A 239 -8.49 26.57 6.29
C GLU A 239 -7.74 25.54 7.12
N ILE A 240 -7.12 24.58 6.44
CA ILE A 240 -6.16 23.66 7.03
C ILE A 240 -4.94 23.53 6.11
N LYS A 241 -3.78 23.29 6.72
CA LYS A 241 -2.52 23.09 6.03
C LYS A 241 -2.00 21.70 6.38
N SER A 242 -1.78 20.87 5.37
CA SER A 242 -1.36 19.47 5.57
C SER A 242 -0.32 19.04 4.55
N SER A 243 0.37 17.94 4.83
CA SER A 243 1.16 17.23 3.83
C SER A 243 0.25 16.59 2.76
N LYS A 244 0.85 16.19 1.64
CA LYS A 244 0.14 15.55 0.53
C LYS A 244 -0.44 14.17 0.91
N GLU A 245 0.19 13.50 1.86
CA GLU A 245 -0.20 12.16 2.32
C GLU A 245 -1.19 12.20 3.50
N HIS A 246 -1.46 13.38 4.08
CA HIS A 246 -2.43 13.52 5.16
C HIS A 246 -3.82 13.13 4.69
N THR A 247 -4.52 12.32 5.49
CA THR A 247 -5.78 11.68 5.12
C THR A 247 -6.96 12.43 5.71
N PHE A 248 -7.96 12.69 4.88
CA PHE A 248 -9.20 13.35 5.25
C PHE A 248 -10.39 12.42 5.05
N PHE A 249 -11.47 12.68 5.79
CA PHE A 249 -12.76 12.07 5.52
C PHE A 249 -13.48 12.85 4.43
N VAL A 250 -13.73 12.17 3.31
CA VAL A 250 -14.35 12.75 2.11
C VAL A 250 -15.65 12.03 1.82
N ARG A 251 -16.72 12.77 1.57
CA ARG A 251 -17.98 12.18 1.13
C ARG A 251 -17.93 11.88 -0.38
N THR A 252 -18.12 10.61 -0.73
CA THR A 252 -18.19 10.12 -2.11
C THR A 252 -19.52 9.42 -2.39
N ASP A 253 -19.73 8.90 -3.60
CA ASP A 253 -20.95 8.17 -3.97
C ASP A 253 -21.15 6.87 -3.16
N LYS A 254 -20.07 6.31 -2.59
CA LYS A 254 -20.09 5.07 -1.79
C LYS A 254 -20.30 5.30 -0.29
N GLY A 255 -20.18 6.54 0.18
CA GLY A 255 -20.22 6.85 1.60
C GLY A 255 -19.14 7.84 2.00
N ILE A 256 -18.78 7.86 3.27
CA ILE A 256 -17.61 8.57 3.77
C ILE A 256 -16.39 7.66 3.53
N GLU A 257 -15.40 8.15 2.80
CA GLU A 257 -14.16 7.44 2.51
C GLU A 257 -12.98 8.23 3.08
N GLU A 258 -11.96 7.51 3.55
CA GLU A 258 -10.68 8.06 3.93
C GLU A 258 -9.83 8.26 2.66
N LYS A 259 -9.40 9.49 2.37
CA LYS A 259 -8.56 9.78 1.20
C LYS A 259 -7.37 10.66 1.56
N PRO A 260 -6.15 10.35 1.09
CA PRO A 260 -5.02 11.26 1.21
C PRO A 260 -5.25 12.51 0.35
N LEU A 261 -4.64 13.64 0.73
CA LEU A 261 -4.76 14.88 -0.04
C LEU A 261 -4.33 14.71 -1.52
N SER A 262 -3.41 13.80 -1.83
CA SER A 262 -3.03 13.44 -3.21
C SER A 262 -4.19 12.98 -4.10
N GLU A 263 -5.25 12.45 -3.52
CA GLU A 263 -6.42 11.92 -4.23
C GLU A 263 -7.65 12.83 -4.14
N ILE A 264 -7.54 13.95 -3.41
CA ILE A 264 -8.61 14.90 -3.20
C ILE A 264 -8.48 16.05 -4.21
N LYS A 265 -9.59 16.48 -4.78
CA LYS A 265 -9.63 17.59 -5.74
C LYS A 265 -10.58 18.70 -5.32
N GLU A 266 -10.43 19.85 -5.96
CA GLU A 266 -11.37 20.96 -5.80
C GLU A 266 -12.80 20.51 -6.15
N GLY A 267 -13.73 20.87 -5.27
CA GLY A 267 -15.13 20.51 -5.38
C GLY A 267 -15.56 19.22 -4.68
N ASP A 268 -14.62 18.42 -4.17
CA ASP A 268 -14.93 17.34 -3.22
C ASP A 268 -15.44 17.91 -1.88
N TYR A 269 -16.02 17.06 -1.03
CA TYR A 269 -16.64 17.47 0.23
C TYR A 269 -15.92 16.84 1.41
N LEU A 270 -15.34 17.68 2.28
CA LEU A 270 -14.78 17.28 3.56
C LEU A 270 -15.88 17.20 4.61
N VAL A 271 -15.70 16.32 5.61
CA VAL A 271 -16.63 16.19 6.73
C VAL A 271 -16.21 17.10 7.88
N ILE A 272 -17.18 17.81 8.46
CA ILE A 272 -17.02 18.63 9.67
C ILE A 272 -18.16 18.34 10.65
N PRO A 273 -17.96 18.50 11.96
CA PRO A 273 -19.07 18.54 12.90
C PRO A 273 -19.88 19.83 12.70
N GLU A 274 -21.17 19.77 12.97
CA GLU A 274 -22.08 20.90 13.02
C GLU A 274 -22.00 21.62 14.38
N LYS A 275 -21.71 20.84 15.43
CA LYS A 275 -21.44 21.28 16.79
C LYS A 275 -20.42 20.36 17.45
N ILE A 276 -19.51 20.94 18.24
CA ILE A 276 -18.59 20.17 19.09
C ILE A 276 -19.20 20.08 20.49
N GLU A 277 -19.42 18.86 20.97
CA GLU A 277 -20.05 18.65 22.27
C GLU A 277 -19.01 18.62 23.39
N VAL A 278 -19.08 19.62 24.28
CA VAL A 278 -18.23 19.70 25.48
C VAL A 278 -19.11 20.09 26.65
N ASN A 279 -19.13 19.24 27.69
CA ASN A 279 -19.94 19.41 28.90
C ASN A 279 -19.04 19.76 30.09
N ASN A 280 -18.71 21.05 30.20
CA ASN A 280 -17.90 21.57 31.29
C ASN A 280 -18.71 22.37 32.30
N GLU A 281 -18.23 22.39 33.54
CA GLU A 281 -18.65 23.36 34.55
C GLU A 281 -17.82 24.66 34.49
N ASP A 282 -18.35 25.72 35.10
CA ASP A 282 -17.61 26.97 35.27
C ASP A 282 -16.36 26.77 36.14
N GLN A 283 -15.23 27.25 35.64
CA GLN A 283 -13.93 27.05 36.27
C GLN A 283 -13.74 27.93 37.50
N LYS A 284 -13.14 27.38 38.56
CA LYS A 284 -12.75 28.12 39.76
C LYS A 284 -11.61 29.09 39.46
N ILE A 285 -11.68 30.27 40.05
CA ILE A 285 -10.66 31.31 39.92
C ILE A 285 -9.64 31.13 41.05
N ASN A 286 -8.49 30.53 40.72
CA ASN A 286 -7.38 30.40 41.66
C ASN A 286 -6.51 31.66 41.58
N PHE A 287 -6.81 32.65 42.40
CA PHE A 287 -6.09 33.93 42.43
C PHE A 287 -5.84 34.40 43.85
N SER A 288 -4.57 34.63 44.17
CA SER A 288 -4.13 35.22 45.45
C SER A 288 -3.50 36.59 45.19
N PRO A 289 -4.09 37.70 45.66
CA PRO A 289 -3.55 39.02 45.40
C PRO A 289 -2.26 39.26 46.18
N GLN A 290 -1.26 39.85 45.51
CA GLN A 290 -0.04 40.32 46.17
C GLN A 290 -0.22 41.77 46.64
N VAL A 291 -0.42 41.95 47.94
CA VAL A 291 -0.60 43.26 48.57
C VAL A 291 0.53 43.51 49.57
N LYS A 292 1.30 44.60 49.37
CA LYS A 292 2.42 44.99 50.25
C LYS A 292 1.99 45.75 51.52
N GLN A 293 0.82 46.40 51.49
CA GLN A 293 0.26 47.19 52.59
C GLN A 293 -1.27 46.95 52.64
N SER A 294 -1.78 46.44 53.75
CA SER A 294 -3.19 46.05 53.93
C SER A 294 -4.11 47.19 54.39
N PHE A 295 -3.56 48.30 54.86
CA PHE A 295 -4.32 49.47 55.30
C PHE A 295 -4.85 50.24 54.07
N ASN A 296 -6.17 50.48 54.00
CA ASN A 296 -6.91 51.19 52.94
C ASN A 296 -7.33 50.41 51.67
N LEU A 297 -7.39 49.08 51.70
CA LEU A 297 -8.02 48.33 50.60
C LEU A 297 -9.55 48.53 50.60
N LYS A 298 -10.10 48.99 49.47
CA LYS A 298 -11.56 48.99 49.25
C LYS A 298 -12.09 47.54 49.37
N PRO A 299 -13.26 47.32 50.00
CA PRO A 299 -13.88 46.00 49.98
C PRO A 299 -14.20 45.61 48.53
N ILE A 300 -13.58 44.53 48.06
CA ILE A 300 -13.72 44.03 46.69
C ILE A 300 -14.22 42.60 46.76
N LYS A 301 -15.23 42.29 45.96
CA LYS A 301 -15.69 40.92 45.74
C LYS A 301 -14.90 40.30 44.60
N ILE A 302 -14.26 39.16 44.82
CA ILE A 302 -13.67 38.37 43.73
C ILE A 302 -14.64 37.22 43.43
N PRO A 303 -15.06 37.03 42.17
CA PRO A 303 -15.88 35.88 41.81
C PRO A 303 -15.14 34.57 42.12
N GLU A 304 -15.83 33.57 42.66
CA GLU A 304 -15.24 32.24 42.91
C GLU A 304 -15.03 31.44 41.62
N LYS A 305 -15.90 31.66 40.62
CA LYS A 305 -15.89 30.99 39.32
C LYS A 305 -16.04 31.98 38.17
N VAL A 306 -15.63 31.57 36.97
CA VAL A 306 -15.88 32.29 35.71
C VAL A 306 -17.34 32.12 35.28
N ASN A 307 -18.25 32.71 36.04
CA ASN A 307 -19.68 32.73 35.71
C ASN A 307 -19.96 33.64 34.50
N GLN A 308 -21.18 33.56 33.96
CA GLN A 308 -21.63 34.32 32.79
C GLN A 308 -21.34 35.83 32.88
N LYS A 309 -21.61 36.48 34.03
CA LYS A 309 -21.39 37.92 34.21
C LYS A 309 -19.91 38.28 34.14
N PHE A 310 -19.06 37.52 34.82
CA PHE A 310 -17.63 37.76 34.79
C PHE A 310 -17.03 37.41 33.42
N ALA A 311 -17.47 36.32 32.80
CA ALA A 311 -17.06 35.92 31.46
C ALA A 311 -17.39 37.00 30.41
N LYS A 312 -18.60 37.58 30.46
CA LYS A 312 -18.98 38.73 29.61
C LYS A 312 -18.04 39.92 29.79
N LEU A 313 -17.69 40.24 31.03
CA LEU A 313 -16.74 41.32 31.35
C LEU A 313 -15.31 41.03 30.84
N LEU A 314 -14.85 39.78 30.94
CA LEU A 314 -13.57 39.36 30.35
C LEU A 314 -13.61 39.52 28.81
N GLY A 315 -14.75 39.27 28.18
CA GLY A 315 -14.96 39.50 26.75
C GLY A 315 -14.84 40.97 26.36
N TYR A 316 -15.53 41.86 27.08
CA TYR A 316 -15.36 43.31 26.90
C TYR A 316 -13.93 43.76 27.12
N TYR A 317 -13.25 43.16 28.09
CA TYR A 317 -11.87 43.50 28.39
C TYR A 317 -10.91 43.06 27.28
N LEU A 318 -11.19 41.96 26.58
CA LEU A 318 -10.38 41.57 25.43
C LEU A 318 -10.53 42.55 24.25
N GLY A 319 -11.74 43.07 24.01
CA GLY A 319 -12.00 44.07 22.96
C GLY A 319 -11.58 45.49 23.35
N ASP A 320 -12.30 46.10 24.30
CA ASP A 320 -12.21 47.53 24.62
C ASP A 320 -11.32 47.85 25.84
N GLY A 321 -10.78 46.82 26.50
CA GLY A 321 -10.11 46.95 27.78
C GLY A 321 -8.59 47.14 27.68
N CYS A 322 -8.04 47.95 28.59
CA CYS A 322 -6.62 47.96 28.94
C CYS A 322 -6.44 47.96 30.46
N TYR A 323 -5.24 47.66 30.94
CA TYR A 323 -4.90 47.75 32.35
C TYR A 323 -3.74 48.69 32.59
N GLU A 324 -3.71 49.24 33.79
CA GLU A 324 -2.57 49.95 34.35
C GLU A 324 -2.23 49.31 35.70
N VAL A 325 -1.19 49.81 36.37
CA VAL A 325 -0.66 49.18 37.60
C VAL A 325 -1.73 49.01 38.69
N ASP A 326 -2.68 49.94 38.79
CA ASP A 326 -3.65 50.08 39.86
C ASP A 326 -5.11 50.16 39.38
N ARG A 327 -5.35 50.05 38.07
CA ARG A 327 -6.71 50.14 37.50
C ARG A 327 -6.88 49.31 36.23
N ILE A 328 -8.13 49.04 35.90
CA ILE A 328 -8.55 48.62 34.55
C ILE A 328 -9.35 49.75 33.91
N THR A 329 -9.19 49.94 32.60
CA THR A 329 -9.86 50.98 31.82
C THR A 329 -10.54 50.37 30.62
N PHE A 330 -11.76 50.82 30.31
CA PHE A 330 -12.47 50.48 29.08
C PHE A 330 -12.73 51.74 28.25
N PHE A 331 -12.79 51.57 26.93
CA PHE A 331 -13.07 52.64 25.97
C PHE A 331 -14.28 52.26 25.13
N GLU A 332 -15.39 52.97 25.27
CA GLU A 332 -16.63 52.67 24.54
C GLU A 332 -17.22 53.95 23.97
N GLN A 333 -17.58 53.97 22.69
CA GLN A 333 -18.13 55.16 22.04
C GLN A 333 -19.54 55.50 22.54
N ARG A 334 -20.30 54.50 22.96
CA ARG A 334 -21.71 54.63 23.30
C ARG A 334 -21.96 54.70 24.79
N GLU A 335 -22.78 55.66 25.21
CA GLU A 335 -23.07 55.88 26.62
C GLU A 335 -23.85 54.73 27.28
N ASP A 336 -24.81 54.15 26.57
CA ASP A 336 -25.65 53.04 27.05
C ASP A 336 -24.81 51.79 27.36
N VAL A 337 -23.90 51.44 26.44
CA VAL A 337 -22.98 50.31 26.59
C VAL A 337 -21.95 50.60 27.69
N ALA A 338 -21.41 51.81 27.77
CA ALA A 338 -20.47 52.18 28.84
C ALA A 338 -21.12 52.14 30.24
N LYS A 339 -22.40 52.56 30.36
CA LYS A 339 -23.19 52.40 31.60
C LYS A 339 -23.45 50.93 31.94
N TYR A 340 -23.66 50.09 30.92
CA TYR A 340 -23.76 48.63 31.12
C TYR A 340 -22.46 48.06 31.70
N TYR A 341 -21.29 48.46 31.17
CA TYR A 341 -19.99 48.03 31.69
C TYR A 341 -19.84 48.44 33.16
N GLN A 342 -20.19 49.69 33.49
CA GLN A 342 -20.16 50.20 34.87
C GLN A 342 -21.04 49.36 35.82
N ARG A 343 -22.28 49.05 35.41
CA ARG A 343 -23.19 48.20 36.18
C ARG A 343 -22.60 46.80 36.37
N LEU A 344 -22.06 46.20 35.32
CA LEU A 344 -21.50 44.85 35.36
C LEU A 344 -20.28 44.78 36.30
N ILE A 345 -19.38 45.77 36.27
CA ILE A 345 -18.25 45.84 37.19
C ILE A 345 -18.73 45.97 38.64
N ARG A 346 -19.77 46.79 38.89
CA ARG A 346 -20.36 46.92 40.23
C ARG A 346 -20.96 45.61 40.72
N GLU A 347 -21.67 44.87 39.87
CA GLU A 347 -22.27 43.58 40.22
C GLU A 347 -21.23 42.48 40.46
N VAL A 348 -20.17 42.44 39.65
CA VAL A 348 -19.12 41.42 39.72
C VAL A 348 -18.19 41.68 40.90
N PHE A 349 -17.73 42.93 41.07
CA PHE A 349 -16.65 43.28 42.00
C PHE A 349 -17.08 44.11 43.20
N GLY A 350 -18.30 44.64 43.22
CA GLY A 350 -18.78 45.49 44.31
C GLY A 350 -18.20 46.90 44.34
N ILE A 351 -17.48 47.33 43.30
CA ILE A 351 -16.83 48.65 43.26
C ILE A 351 -17.54 49.64 42.32
N SER A 352 -17.41 50.92 42.63
CA SER A 352 -17.78 52.02 41.72
C SER A 352 -16.68 52.27 40.69
N CYS A 353 -17.06 52.80 39.53
CA CYS A 353 -16.14 53.16 38.45
C CYS A 353 -16.38 54.60 38.02
N ASP A 354 -15.30 55.28 37.64
CA ASP A 354 -15.36 56.63 37.10
C ASP A 354 -15.68 56.56 35.61
N LEU A 355 -16.74 57.23 35.17
CA LEU A 355 -17.18 57.28 33.79
C LEU A 355 -17.04 58.71 33.26
N ARG A 356 -16.16 58.92 32.27
CA ARG A 356 -15.87 60.25 31.71
C ARG A 356 -15.90 60.24 30.19
N PHE A 357 -16.72 61.10 29.58
CA PHE A 357 -16.70 61.32 28.14
C PHE A 357 -15.48 62.14 27.71
N ARG A 358 -14.75 61.65 26.70
CA ARG A 358 -13.58 62.32 26.09
C ARG A 358 -14.00 62.92 24.75
N LYS A 359 -14.51 64.15 24.76
CA LYS A 359 -14.99 64.88 23.56
C LYS A 359 -14.01 64.80 22.38
N ASN A 360 -12.72 65.06 22.61
CA ASN A 360 -11.69 65.08 21.55
C ASN A 360 -11.41 63.71 20.90
N LYS A 361 -11.81 62.61 21.54
CA LYS A 361 -11.58 61.25 21.03
C LYS A 361 -12.88 60.48 20.77
N ASN A 362 -14.03 61.11 21.00
CA ASN A 362 -15.37 60.58 20.82
C ASN A 362 -15.62 59.20 21.48
N TYR A 363 -15.22 59.06 22.75
CA TYR A 363 -15.53 57.87 23.54
C TYR A 363 -15.71 58.16 25.03
N TRP A 364 -16.46 57.29 25.70
CA TRP A 364 -16.54 57.17 27.14
C TRP A 364 -15.38 56.34 27.68
N GLN A 365 -14.68 56.91 28.65
CA GLN A 365 -13.62 56.25 29.40
C GLN A 365 -14.17 55.79 30.74
N LEU A 366 -14.20 54.48 30.96
CA LEU A 366 -14.61 53.87 32.22
C LEU A 366 -13.37 53.38 32.97
N ARG A 367 -13.13 53.85 34.20
CA ARG A 367 -11.98 53.46 35.03
C ARG A 367 -12.43 52.82 36.33
N ALA A 368 -11.93 51.61 36.57
CA ALA A 368 -12.12 50.89 37.81
C ALA A 368 -10.80 50.84 38.59
N TYR A 369 -10.71 51.63 39.66
CA TYR A 369 -9.50 51.75 40.49
C TYR A 369 -9.43 50.64 41.53
N SER A 370 -8.61 49.63 41.24
CA SER A 370 -8.30 48.53 42.14
C SER A 370 -7.06 47.77 41.66
N ARG A 371 -6.01 47.79 42.49
CA ARG A 371 -4.78 47.01 42.24
C ARG A 371 -5.06 45.50 42.23
N VAL A 372 -5.97 45.02 43.08
CA VAL A 372 -6.36 43.60 43.16
C VAL A 372 -7.03 43.16 41.87
N ILE A 373 -7.98 43.95 41.35
CA ILE A 373 -8.65 43.65 40.07
C ILE A 373 -7.65 43.71 38.93
N SER A 374 -6.79 44.74 38.86
CA SER A 374 -5.74 44.80 37.84
C SER A 374 -4.79 43.59 37.87
N GLN A 375 -4.45 43.08 39.06
CA GLN A 375 -3.67 41.84 39.20
C GLN A 375 -4.45 40.60 38.73
N LEU A 376 -5.74 40.50 39.05
CA LEU A 376 -6.60 39.40 38.58
C LEU A 376 -6.66 39.34 37.05
N PHE A 377 -6.89 40.48 36.39
CA PHE A 377 -6.95 40.55 34.93
C PHE A 377 -5.60 40.24 34.29
N ARG A 378 -4.48 40.65 34.89
CA ARG A 378 -3.13 40.25 34.45
C ARG A 378 -2.88 38.74 34.58
N ASN A 379 -3.38 38.13 35.66
CA ASN A 379 -3.28 36.68 35.86
C ASN A 379 -4.07 35.91 34.79
N ILE A 380 -5.26 36.40 34.42
CA ILE A 380 -6.13 35.77 33.39
C ILE A 380 -5.61 36.04 31.97
N PHE A 381 -5.06 37.23 31.73
CA PHE A 381 -4.53 37.67 30.43
C PHE A 381 -3.03 38.02 30.51
N PRO A 382 -2.14 37.03 30.68
CA PRO A 382 -0.70 37.28 30.79
C PRO A 382 -0.04 37.78 29.50
N GLU A 383 -0.72 37.64 28.35
CA GLU A 383 -0.23 38.02 27.02
C GLU A 383 -0.83 39.32 26.49
N LYS A 384 -1.68 40.00 27.27
CA LYS A 384 -2.24 41.29 26.88
C LYS A 384 -1.10 42.32 26.75
N ASP A 385 -1.18 43.17 25.72
CA ASP A 385 -0.14 44.12 25.26
C ASP A 385 0.98 43.54 24.38
N LYS A 386 1.04 42.21 24.18
CA LYS A 386 1.88 41.62 23.13
C LYS A 386 1.07 41.59 21.84
N THR A 387 1.22 42.61 21.01
CA THR A 387 0.58 42.72 19.70
C THR A 387 0.67 41.37 18.97
N LEU A 388 -0.48 40.85 18.50
CA LEU A 388 -0.63 39.58 17.77
C LEU A 388 -0.54 38.26 18.58
N LYS A 389 -0.37 38.30 19.92
CA LYS A 389 -0.33 37.07 20.75
C LYS A 389 -1.53 36.90 21.68
N GLU A 390 -2.46 37.83 21.67
CA GLU A 390 -3.67 37.70 22.48
C GLU A 390 -4.49 36.46 22.10
N LYS A 391 -5.07 35.82 23.12
CA LYS A 391 -5.85 34.59 22.99
C LYS A 391 -7.05 34.62 23.93
N ILE A 392 -8.04 33.79 23.65
CA ILE A 392 -9.11 33.53 24.61
C ILE A 392 -8.48 32.87 25.85
N PRO A 393 -8.72 33.39 27.07
CA PRO A 393 -8.15 32.80 28.27
C PRO A 393 -8.51 31.33 28.42
N SER A 394 -7.52 30.50 28.75
CA SER A 394 -7.71 29.06 28.97
C SER A 394 -8.84 28.77 29.98
N ILE A 395 -8.93 29.56 31.05
CA ILE A 395 -9.99 29.44 32.06
C ILE A 395 -11.40 29.65 31.49
N VAL A 396 -11.56 30.49 30.46
CA VAL A 396 -12.84 30.71 29.77
C VAL A 396 -13.14 29.56 28.83
N LEU A 397 -12.15 29.10 28.04
CA LEU A 397 -12.30 27.94 27.15
C LEU A 397 -12.67 26.67 27.94
N LYS A 398 -12.14 26.52 29.16
CA LYS A 398 -12.46 25.40 30.05
C LYS A 398 -13.81 25.52 30.75
N SER A 399 -14.45 26.68 30.72
CA SER A 399 -15.74 26.90 31.40
C SER A 399 -16.92 26.33 30.63
N SER A 400 -18.11 26.42 31.22
CA SER A 400 -19.37 25.95 30.61
C SER A 400 -19.68 26.68 29.31
N ASN A 401 -20.56 26.07 28.48
CA ASN A 401 -21.00 26.69 27.23
C ASN A 401 -21.71 28.04 27.46
N ASN A 402 -22.41 28.21 28.59
CA ASN A 402 -23.07 29.47 28.94
C ASN A 402 -22.07 30.59 29.23
N SER A 403 -21.01 30.28 29.96
CA SER A 403 -19.95 31.25 30.28
C SER A 403 -19.08 31.56 29.06
N LEU A 404 -18.75 30.56 28.23
CA LEU A 404 -18.09 30.77 26.94
C LEU A 404 -18.94 31.64 26.02
N ALA A 405 -20.25 31.36 25.89
CA ALA A 405 -21.17 32.14 25.07
C ALA A 405 -21.25 33.60 25.56
N SER A 406 -21.32 33.80 26.88
CA SER A 406 -21.28 35.14 27.49
C SER A 406 -19.99 35.88 27.16
N PHE A 407 -18.83 35.22 27.24
CA PHE A 407 -17.56 35.81 26.85
C PHE A 407 -17.51 36.21 25.36
N ILE A 408 -17.91 35.30 24.47
CA ILE A 408 -17.99 35.57 23.02
C ILE A 408 -18.93 36.74 22.75
N GLY A 409 -20.09 36.77 23.41
CA GLY A 409 -21.02 37.89 23.31
C GLY A 409 -20.40 39.21 23.73
N GLY A 410 -19.53 39.22 24.74
CA GLY A 410 -18.83 40.44 25.19
C GLY A 410 -17.88 40.97 24.13
N ILE A 411 -17.13 40.07 23.49
CA ILE A 411 -16.25 40.42 22.36
C ILE A 411 -17.05 40.94 21.15
N PHE A 412 -18.16 40.30 20.80
CA PHE A 412 -19.00 40.75 19.69
C PHE A 412 -19.72 42.08 19.97
N ASP A 413 -20.05 42.36 21.22
CA ASP A 413 -20.58 43.67 21.61
C ASP A 413 -19.51 44.77 21.50
N ALA A 414 -18.25 44.51 21.88
CA ALA A 414 -17.14 45.45 21.74
C ALA A 414 -16.73 45.68 20.28
N GLU A 415 -16.35 44.61 19.59
CA GLU A 415 -15.66 44.65 18.29
C GLU A 415 -16.52 44.19 17.11
N GLY A 416 -17.67 43.58 17.39
CA GLY A 416 -18.56 43.02 16.38
C GLY A 416 -19.51 44.05 15.76
N TYR A 417 -19.96 43.77 14.55
CA TYR A 417 -20.95 44.56 13.82
C TYR A 417 -21.96 43.68 13.10
N ILE A 418 -23.11 44.27 12.78
CA ILE A 418 -24.18 43.64 12.01
C ILE A 418 -24.35 44.44 10.74
N ASN A 419 -24.35 43.76 9.59
CA ASN A 419 -24.77 44.35 8.33
C ASN A 419 -25.97 43.59 7.76
N LYS A 420 -26.48 44.05 6.62
CA LYS A 420 -27.65 43.46 5.92
C LYS A 420 -27.54 41.95 5.64
N SER A 421 -26.34 41.39 5.73
CA SER A 421 -25.99 40.06 5.27
C SER A 421 -25.23 39.22 6.26
N ARG A 422 -24.87 39.67 7.48
CA ARG A 422 -24.09 38.86 8.44
C ARG A 422 -23.90 39.59 9.77
N ILE A 423 -23.59 38.78 10.78
CA ILE A 423 -22.90 39.22 11.99
C ILE A 423 -21.40 38.99 11.75
N ALA A 424 -20.55 39.95 12.07
CA ALA A 424 -19.11 39.78 11.87
C ALA A 424 -18.27 40.53 12.90
N ILE A 425 -17.04 40.07 13.09
CA ILE A 425 -16.02 40.72 13.90
C ILE A 425 -14.70 40.72 13.13
N GLY A 426 -14.02 41.87 13.10
CA GLY A 426 -12.77 42.03 12.36
C GLY A 426 -11.59 42.26 13.30
N VAL A 427 -10.63 41.33 13.33
CA VAL A 427 -9.49 41.33 14.26
C VAL A 427 -8.18 41.15 13.48
N ASN A 428 -7.10 41.77 13.93
CA ASN A 428 -5.78 41.67 13.31
C ASN A 428 -4.91 40.52 13.88
N ASN A 429 -5.52 39.50 14.49
CA ASN A 429 -4.84 38.39 15.15
C ASN A 429 -5.42 37.06 14.66
N GLU A 430 -4.62 36.29 13.92
CA GLU A 430 -5.05 35.04 13.29
C GLU A 430 -5.43 33.98 14.33
N LEU A 431 -4.62 33.81 15.38
CA LEU A 431 -4.85 32.82 16.45
C LEU A 431 -6.18 33.09 17.16
N LEU A 432 -6.42 34.34 17.56
CA LEU A 432 -7.65 34.74 18.24
C LEU A 432 -8.89 34.50 17.36
N VAL A 433 -8.82 34.84 16.06
CA VAL A 433 -9.93 34.63 15.11
C VAL A 433 -10.23 33.15 14.92
N ARG A 434 -9.21 32.29 14.82
CA ARG A 434 -9.40 30.83 14.73
C ARG A 434 -9.96 30.25 16.04
N GLN A 435 -9.53 30.75 17.21
CA GLN A 435 -10.12 30.36 18.50
C GLN A 435 -11.59 30.81 18.63
N ILE A 436 -11.94 32.00 18.15
CA ILE A 436 -13.33 32.47 18.10
C ILE A 436 -14.16 31.55 17.18
N GLN A 437 -13.65 31.20 15.99
CA GLN A 437 -14.34 30.29 15.06
C GLN A 437 -14.60 28.91 15.70
N LEU A 438 -13.61 28.32 16.36
CA LEU A 438 -13.79 27.03 17.06
C LEU A 438 -14.72 27.14 18.26
N SER A 439 -14.68 28.26 19.00
CA SER A 439 -15.60 28.53 20.11
C SER A 439 -17.04 28.67 19.62
N LEU A 440 -17.26 29.34 18.49
CA LEU A 440 -18.56 29.42 17.83
C LEU A 440 -19.05 28.03 17.38
N LEU A 441 -18.16 27.21 16.81
CA LEU A 441 -18.48 25.84 16.40
C LEU A 441 -18.88 24.96 17.60
N ARG A 442 -18.20 25.09 18.74
CA ARG A 442 -18.62 24.45 20.01
C ARG A 442 -20.02 24.88 20.47
N LEU A 443 -20.42 26.12 20.18
CA LEU A 443 -21.74 26.65 20.48
C LEU A 443 -22.78 26.36 19.37
N GLY A 444 -22.43 25.60 18.33
CA GLY A 444 -23.30 25.25 17.20
C GLY A 444 -23.49 26.38 16.18
N VAL A 445 -22.64 27.40 16.22
CA VAL A 445 -22.65 28.56 15.32
C VAL A 445 -21.57 28.36 14.25
N ILE A 446 -21.99 28.12 13.01
CA ILE A 446 -21.09 27.97 11.86
C ILE A 446 -20.65 29.36 11.38
N SER A 447 -19.35 29.59 11.31
CA SER A 447 -18.76 30.86 10.87
C SER A 447 -17.63 30.67 9.86
N SER A 448 -17.40 31.67 9.03
CA SER A 448 -16.34 31.70 8.00
C SER A 448 -15.28 32.74 8.33
N ILE A 449 -14.00 32.42 8.11
CA ILE A 449 -12.91 33.39 8.22
C ILE A 449 -12.58 33.96 6.83
N ASN A 450 -12.54 35.28 6.71
CA ASN A 450 -12.08 35.97 5.50
C ASN A 450 -10.86 36.81 5.81
N GLU A 451 -9.84 36.67 4.97
CA GLU A 451 -8.62 37.49 5.00
C GLU A 451 -8.82 38.72 4.10
N TYR A 452 -8.54 39.90 4.63
CA TYR A 452 -8.51 41.14 3.89
C TYR A 452 -7.11 41.72 3.92
N ASP A 453 -6.52 41.83 2.73
CA ASP A 453 -5.26 42.52 2.54
C ASP A 453 -5.46 44.03 2.71
N ASN A 454 -4.91 44.55 3.81
CA ASN A 454 -5.12 45.92 4.24
C ASN A 454 -4.05 46.89 3.73
N ARG A 455 -3.25 46.51 2.71
CA ARG A 455 -2.20 47.39 2.12
C ARG A 455 -2.70 48.76 1.60
N LYS A 456 -4.02 48.95 1.47
CA LYS A 456 -4.64 50.25 1.12
C LYS A 456 -5.01 51.12 2.34
N ASN A 457 -4.83 50.62 3.56
CA ASN A 457 -5.14 51.36 4.79
C ASN A 457 -3.94 52.23 5.21
N PRO A 458 -4.09 53.56 5.31
CA PRO A 458 -3.00 54.45 5.71
C PRO A 458 -2.50 54.24 7.14
N TYR A 459 -3.20 53.47 7.97
CA TYR A 459 -2.92 53.29 9.40
C TYR A 459 -2.29 51.93 9.78
N SER A 460 -2.31 50.92 8.91
CA SER A 460 -1.68 49.61 9.19
C SER A 460 -1.55 48.73 7.95
N ASN A 461 -0.37 48.12 7.78
CA ASN A 461 -0.09 47.12 6.72
C ASN A 461 -0.45 45.68 7.14
N ASN A 462 -0.98 45.47 8.35
CA ASN A 462 -1.27 44.13 8.85
C ASN A 462 -2.53 43.54 8.18
N VAL A 463 -2.49 42.24 7.88
CA VAL A 463 -3.65 41.48 7.39
C VAL A 463 -4.77 41.54 8.42
N ARG A 464 -5.98 41.88 7.98
CA ARG A 464 -7.17 41.89 8.83
C ARG A 464 -7.99 40.63 8.57
N TYR A 465 -8.30 39.90 9.63
CA TYR A 465 -9.15 38.71 9.58
C TYR A 465 -10.56 39.06 10.01
N THR A 466 -11.57 38.53 9.33
CA THR A 466 -12.97 38.71 9.71
C THR A 466 -13.65 37.37 9.92
N VAL A 467 -14.15 37.13 11.13
CA VAL A 467 -15.08 36.02 11.42
C VAL A 467 -16.49 36.50 11.04
N ALA A 468 -17.15 35.77 10.15
CA ALA A 468 -18.48 36.12 9.65
C ALA A 468 -19.48 34.97 9.85
N ILE A 469 -20.63 35.29 10.44
CA ILE A 469 -21.77 34.41 10.67
C ILE A 469 -22.85 34.76 9.65
N ASP A 470 -23.08 33.83 8.74
CA ASP A 470 -23.67 34.06 7.43
C ASP A 470 -24.88 33.16 7.14
N ASP A 471 -25.22 32.21 8.00
CA ASP A 471 -26.40 31.36 7.80
C ASP A 471 -27.46 31.63 8.84
N LEU A 472 -28.71 31.51 8.42
CA LEU A 472 -29.85 31.87 9.24
C LEU A 472 -29.88 31.05 10.53
N GLU A 473 -29.57 29.75 10.46
CA GLU A 473 -29.57 28.88 11.64
C GLU A 473 -28.48 29.30 12.62
N SER A 474 -27.25 29.54 12.18
CA SER A 474 -26.19 30.08 13.05
C SER A 474 -26.52 31.45 13.63
N ILE A 475 -27.22 32.32 12.90
CA ILE A 475 -27.66 33.63 13.40
C ILE A 475 -28.72 33.49 14.48
N LYS A 476 -29.69 32.58 14.30
CA LYS A 476 -30.68 32.24 15.34
C LYS A 476 -30.03 31.61 16.56
N THR A 477 -29.08 30.70 16.38
CA THR A 477 -28.30 30.12 17.47
C THR A 477 -27.48 31.18 18.20
N PHE A 478 -26.92 32.16 17.47
CA PHE A 478 -26.24 33.30 18.06
C PHE A 478 -27.20 34.16 18.90
N GLU A 479 -28.38 34.51 18.38
CA GLU A 479 -29.42 35.25 19.12
C GLU A 479 -29.82 34.53 20.41
N LYS A 480 -30.05 33.22 20.33
CA LYS A 480 -30.51 32.41 21.45
C LYS A 480 -29.46 32.22 22.54
N ASN A 481 -28.22 31.92 22.17
CA ASN A 481 -27.20 31.45 23.12
C ASN A 481 -26.18 32.53 23.51
N ILE A 482 -25.89 33.49 22.63
CA ILE A 482 -24.83 34.49 22.82
C ILE A 482 -25.43 35.87 23.06
N ASN A 483 -26.20 36.34 22.07
CA ASN A 483 -26.87 37.63 21.98
C ASN A 483 -25.96 38.88 22.17
N PHE A 484 -26.44 40.02 21.67
CA PHE A 484 -25.85 41.33 21.96
C PHE A 484 -26.49 41.92 23.22
N CYS A 485 -25.76 42.78 23.93
CA CYS A 485 -26.32 43.57 25.03
C CYS A 485 -26.88 44.92 24.56
N SER A 486 -26.34 45.47 23.48
CA SER A 486 -26.82 46.73 22.89
C SER A 486 -28.21 46.56 22.27
N MET A 487 -29.18 47.38 22.68
CA MET A 487 -30.54 47.38 22.10
C MET A 487 -30.49 47.59 20.57
N GLU A 488 -29.70 48.55 20.10
CA GLU A 488 -29.52 48.81 18.66
C GLU A 488 -29.00 47.58 17.91
N LYS A 489 -28.05 46.84 18.48
CA LYS A 489 -27.53 45.60 17.87
C LYS A 489 -28.57 44.48 17.93
N GLN A 490 -29.36 44.39 19.01
CA GLN A 490 -30.47 43.45 19.10
C GLN A 490 -31.53 43.74 18.02
N ASP A 491 -31.91 45.01 17.83
CA ASP A 491 -32.88 45.41 16.79
C ASP A 491 -32.36 45.09 15.39
N LYS A 492 -31.08 45.40 15.11
CA LYS A 492 -30.41 45.03 13.85
C LYS A 492 -30.32 43.52 13.65
N LEU A 493 -30.14 42.74 14.73
CA LEU A 493 -30.12 41.29 14.68
C LEU A 493 -31.50 40.73 14.33
N ALA A 494 -32.56 41.23 14.98
CA ALA A 494 -33.94 40.86 14.69
C ALA A 494 -34.32 41.22 13.24
N GLU A 495 -33.94 42.41 12.76
CA GLU A 495 -34.13 42.83 11.37
C GLU A 495 -33.40 41.89 10.39
N LEU A 496 -32.15 41.52 10.71
CA LEU A 496 -31.37 40.59 9.90
C LEU A 496 -32.03 39.22 9.81
N ILE A 497 -32.55 38.68 10.92
CA ILE A 497 -33.24 37.39 10.96
C ILE A 497 -34.50 37.43 10.09
N ASN A 498 -35.30 38.50 10.19
CA ASN A 498 -36.54 38.65 9.43
C ASN A 498 -36.31 38.78 7.93
N LYS A 499 -35.23 39.45 7.50
CA LYS A 499 -34.93 39.67 6.07
C LYS A 499 -34.21 38.51 5.40
N ARG A 500 -33.62 37.59 6.17
CA ARG A 500 -32.68 36.61 5.64
C ARG A 500 -33.36 35.31 5.24
N SER A 501 -33.14 34.90 4.00
CA SER A 501 -33.51 33.57 3.50
C SER A 501 -32.42 32.53 3.77
N ASN A 502 -32.82 31.27 3.86
CA ASN A 502 -31.91 30.13 3.99
C ASN A 502 -30.98 30.02 2.77
N ARG A 503 -29.69 29.70 3.02
CA ARG A 503 -28.69 29.48 1.97
C ARG A 503 -28.55 27.99 1.68
N ASN A 504 -28.49 27.61 0.40
CA ASN A 504 -28.41 26.20 -0.02
C ASN A 504 -27.02 25.57 0.18
N LYS A 505 -25.97 26.38 0.33
CA LYS A 505 -24.56 25.95 0.35
C LYS A 505 -23.99 25.75 1.76
N VAL A 506 -24.83 25.86 2.78
CA VAL A 506 -24.46 25.84 4.19
C VAL A 506 -25.07 24.61 4.86
N ARG A 507 -24.41 24.01 5.86
CA ARG A 507 -24.95 22.85 6.60
C ARG A 507 -25.45 21.79 5.62
N GLN A 508 -24.59 21.43 4.66
CA GLN A 508 -24.95 20.49 3.61
C GLN A 508 -25.02 19.08 4.21
N LEU A 509 -26.02 18.32 3.78
CA LEU A 509 -26.30 16.98 4.29
C LEU A 509 -25.11 16.05 4.12
N ILE A 510 -24.88 15.17 5.10
CA ILE A 510 -23.89 14.09 5.02
C ILE A 510 -24.24 13.04 3.96
N VAL A 511 -25.51 12.97 3.54
CA VAL A 511 -26.04 12.00 2.57
C VAL A 511 -26.11 12.55 1.15
N ASN A 512 -25.93 11.66 0.16
CA ASN A 512 -26.07 12.00 -1.25
C ASN A 512 -27.53 11.96 -1.71
N GLY A 513 -27.89 12.82 -2.66
CA GLY A 513 -29.27 12.88 -3.12
C GLY A 513 -29.72 11.63 -3.89
N ARG A 514 -28.84 10.88 -4.57
CA ARG A 514 -29.21 9.59 -5.17
C ARG A 514 -29.64 8.55 -4.13
N GLU A 515 -29.02 8.57 -2.95
CA GLU A 515 -29.35 7.67 -1.85
C GLU A 515 -30.71 8.04 -1.26
N VAL A 516 -30.94 9.33 -0.98
CA VAL A 516 -32.26 9.85 -0.59
C VAL A 516 -33.32 9.50 -1.64
N ALA A 517 -33.01 9.68 -2.94
CA ALA A 517 -33.93 9.35 -4.02
C ALA A 517 -34.32 7.87 -4.02
N ARG A 518 -33.37 6.96 -3.73
CA ARG A 518 -33.62 5.53 -3.61
C ARG A 518 -34.56 5.23 -2.44
N ILE A 519 -34.30 5.82 -1.27
CA ILE A 519 -35.15 5.65 -0.07
C ILE A 519 -36.59 6.10 -0.35
N ILE A 520 -36.76 7.27 -0.97
CA ILE A 520 -38.07 7.81 -1.36
C ILE A 520 -38.79 6.89 -2.36
N ARG A 521 -38.10 6.44 -3.42
CA ARG A 521 -38.69 5.57 -4.45
C ARG A 521 -39.09 4.20 -3.90
N ASN A 522 -38.27 3.63 -3.02
CA ASN A 522 -38.57 2.35 -2.35
C ASN A 522 -39.82 2.42 -1.47
N SER A 523 -40.22 3.64 -1.07
CA SER A 523 -41.44 3.89 -0.30
C SER A 523 -42.65 4.23 -1.19
N GLY A 524 -42.54 4.01 -2.51
CA GLY A 524 -43.64 4.25 -3.47
C GLY A 524 -43.81 5.70 -3.91
N LEU A 525 -42.96 6.64 -3.46
CA LEU A 525 -43.07 8.06 -3.80
C LEU A 525 -42.21 8.46 -5.00
N ASN A 526 -42.71 9.41 -5.80
CA ASN A 526 -41.98 9.95 -6.94
C ASN A 526 -41.13 11.16 -6.53
N THR A 527 -39.82 11.12 -6.80
CA THR A 527 -38.90 12.23 -6.50
C THR A 527 -39.24 13.56 -7.20
N ARG A 528 -40.04 13.55 -8.28
CA ARG A 528 -40.43 14.76 -9.02
C ARG A 528 -41.25 15.74 -8.17
N GLN A 529 -42.01 15.26 -7.17
CA GLN A 529 -42.89 16.11 -6.34
C GLN A 529 -42.13 17.06 -5.38
N PHE A 530 -40.83 16.82 -5.13
CA PHE A 530 -40.02 17.60 -4.20
C PHE A 530 -39.24 18.76 -4.87
N SER A 531 -39.34 18.90 -6.20
CA SER A 531 -38.76 20.03 -6.97
C SER A 531 -37.25 20.27 -6.73
N CYS A 532 -36.47 19.21 -6.54
CA CYS A 532 -35.00 19.28 -6.38
C CYS A 532 -34.24 18.20 -7.19
N PRO A 533 -34.40 18.17 -8.53
CA PRO A 533 -33.81 17.12 -9.38
C PRO A 533 -32.27 17.12 -9.37
N ASP A 534 -31.63 18.29 -9.27
CA ASP A 534 -30.17 18.40 -9.19
C ASP A 534 -29.59 17.70 -7.95
N PHE A 535 -30.33 17.71 -6.83
CA PHE A 535 -29.95 16.99 -5.62
C PHE A 535 -30.05 15.48 -5.85
N PHE A 536 -31.21 14.99 -6.27
CA PHE A 536 -31.45 13.56 -6.49
C PHE A 536 -30.51 12.91 -7.53
N ASN A 537 -29.92 13.72 -8.41
CA ASN A 537 -28.96 13.27 -9.41
C ASN A 537 -27.48 13.46 -9.00
N ASN A 538 -27.21 13.86 -7.75
CA ASN A 538 -25.89 14.22 -7.22
C ASN A 538 -25.18 15.37 -7.98
N LYS A 539 -25.93 16.20 -8.71
CA LYS A 539 -25.36 17.39 -9.39
C LYS A 539 -25.07 18.52 -8.40
N LYS A 540 -25.90 18.68 -7.37
CA LYS A 540 -25.73 19.71 -6.33
C LYS A 540 -26.16 19.19 -4.96
N GLN A 541 -25.38 19.48 -3.94
CA GLN A 541 -25.80 19.28 -2.56
C GLN A 541 -26.77 20.37 -2.09
N ILE A 542 -27.60 20.05 -1.10
CA ILE A 542 -28.56 20.97 -0.48
C ILE A 542 -28.30 21.08 1.03
N SER A 543 -28.74 22.20 1.62
CA SER A 543 -28.68 22.40 3.06
C SER A 543 -29.75 21.58 3.78
N LYS A 544 -29.50 21.25 5.04
CA LYS A 544 -30.48 20.62 5.95
C LYS A 544 -31.84 21.32 5.94
N GLU A 545 -31.83 22.64 5.95
CA GLU A 545 -33.06 23.43 6.01
C GLU A 545 -33.84 23.43 4.68
N VAL A 546 -33.15 23.33 3.53
CA VAL A 546 -33.82 23.12 2.24
C VAL A 546 -34.37 21.70 2.15
N PHE A 547 -33.64 20.72 2.68
CA PHE A 547 -34.09 19.34 2.77
C PHE A 547 -35.34 19.21 3.63
N ARG A 548 -35.39 19.86 4.79
CA ARG A 548 -36.57 19.93 5.64
C ARG A 548 -37.78 20.49 4.88
N LYS A 549 -37.66 21.71 4.36
CA LYS A 549 -38.77 22.42 3.70
C LYS A 549 -39.25 21.73 2.42
N ARG A 550 -38.34 21.18 1.62
CA ARG A 550 -38.69 20.61 0.30
C ARG A 550 -39.02 19.14 0.35
N ILE A 551 -38.48 18.38 1.31
CA ILE A 551 -38.60 16.92 1.39
C ILE A 551 -39.36 16.53 2.66
N LEU A 552 -38.79 16.75 3.84
CA LEU A 552 -39.37 16.24 5.10
C LEU A 552 -40.79 16.75 5.37
N ASP A 553 -41.01 18.06 5.25
CA ASP A 553 -42.30 18.69 5.53
C ASP A 553 -43.40 18.25 4.54
N LYS A 554 -43.01 17.66 3.39
CA LYS A 554 -43.94 17.14 2.37
C LYS A 554 -44.21 15.64 2.49
N ILE A 555 -43.53 14.94 3.40
CA ILE A 555 -43.70 13.50 3.58
C ILE A 555 -44.73 13.26 4.69
N LEU A 556 -45.84 12.62 4.30
CA LEU A 556 -46.92 12.24 5.22
C LEU A 556 -46.67 10.87 5.90
N ASP A 557 -45.89 10.00 5.26
CA ASP A 557 -45.52 8.69 5.82
C ASP A 557 -44.55 8.87 6.99
N ASN A 558 -44.98 8.43 8.18
CA ASN A 558 -44.21 8.58 9.41
C ASN A 558 -42.93 7.73 9.45
N ASP A 559 -42.91 6.54 8.85
CA ASP A 559 -41.73 5.68 8.85
C ASP A 559 -40.65 6.23 7.91
N LEU A 560 -41.05 6.62 6.70
CA LEU A 560 -40.16 7.28 5.75
C LEU A 560 -39.62 8.59 6.32
N ARG A 561 -40.48 9.40 6.94
CA ARG A 561 -40.07 10.66 7.57
C ARG A 561 -39.03 10.41 8.67
N LYS A 562 -39.23 9.43 9.54
CA LYS A 562 -38.25 9.06 10.58
C LYS A 562 -36.89 8.67 9.99
N ARG A 563 -36.87 7.84 8.95
CA ARG A 563 -35.61 7.44 8.27
C ARG A 563 -34.87 8.63 7.68
N LEU A 564 -35.59 9.57 7.08
CA LEU A 564 -35.00 10.77 6.48
C LEU A 564 -34.61 11.84 7.51
N ASP A 565 -35.34 11.92 8.63
CA ASP A 565 -35.03 12.80 9.76
C ASP A 565 -33.65 12.50 10.35
N MET A 566 -33.18 11.24 10.29
CA MET A 566 -31.81 10.88 10.71
C MET A 566 -30.76 11.74 9.99
N PHE A 567 -30.92 11.97 8.68
CA PHE A 567 -29.98 12.81 7.91
C PHE A 567 -30.09 14.30 8.24
N TYR A 568 -31.28 14.76 8.62
CA TYR A 568 -31.49 16.16 9.03
C TYR A 568 -30.91 16.42 10.42
N ASN A 569 -31.04 15.47 11.34
CA ASN A 569 -30.56 15.58 12.72
C ASN A 569 -29.07 15.25 12.88
N SER A 570 -28.41 14.76 11.83
CA SER A 570 -27.01 14.30 11.90
C SER A 570 -26.04 15.38 12.37
N ASN A 571 -25.17 15.14 13.35
CA ASN A 571 -24.18 16.17 13.76
C ASN A 571 -23.11 16.40 12.68
N LEU A 572 -23.04 15.58 11.65
CA LEU A 572 -22.08 15.72 10.56
C LEU A 572 -22.64 16.55 9.41
N ILE A 573 -21.83 17.47 8.89
CA ILE A 573 -22.14 18.27 7.69
C ILE A 573 -20.95 18.28 6.72
N LEU A 574 -21.26 18.62 5.46
CA LEU A 574 -20.27 18.68 4.40
C LEU A 574 -19.76 20.10 4.14
N ALA A 575 -18.45 20.22 3.96
CA ALA A 575 -17.77 21.44 3.54
C ALA A 575 -17.09 21.22 2.19
N LYS A 576 -17.60 21.89 1.15
CA LYS A 576 -17.04 21.77 -0.21
C LYS A 576 -15.66 22.41 -0.31
N ILE A 577 -14.68 21.73 -0.87
CA ILE A 577 -13.35 22.28 -1.15
C ILE A 577 -13.46 23.34 -2.25
N ALA A 578 -12.97 24.53 -1.94
CA ALA A 578 -12.92 25.66 -2.86
C ALA A 578 -11.59 25.74 -3.61
N LYS A 579 -10.47 25.49 -2.91
CA LYS A 579 -9.12 25.65 -3.47
C LYS A 579 -8.09 24.80 -2.71
N ILE A 580 -7.10 24.28 -3.43
CA ILE A 580 -5.90 23.62 -2.87
C ILE A 580 -4.64 24.29 -3.46
N GLU A 581 -3.71 24.75 -2.62
CA GLU A 581 -2.49 25.46 -3.05
C GLU A 581 -1.24 24.84 -2.41
N SER A 582 -0.15 24.64 -3.15
CA SER A 582 1.15 24.29 -2.52
C SER A 582 1.77 25.54 -1.89
N ILE A 583 2.24 25.41 -0.65
CA ILE A 583 2.95 26.45 0.11
C ILE A 583 4.47 26.23 0.05
N GLY A 584 4.91 25.01 -0.27
CA GLY A 584 6.31 24.59 -0.22
C GLY A 584 6.68 23.87 1.09
N PRO A 585 7.97 23.52 1.28
CA PRO A 585 8.43 22.78 2.44
C PRO A 585 8.38 23.64 3.71
N SER A 586 7.86 23.06 4.80
CA SER A 586 7.82 23.68 6.12
C SER A 586 7.91 22.61 7.21
N THR A 587 8.14 23.04 8.44
CA THR A 587 8.00 22.18 9.61
C THR A 587 6.55 21.76 9.77
N THR A 588 6.33 20.51 10.15
CA THR A 588 5.04 19.85 10.22
C THR A 588 4.99 18.95 11.45
N VAL A 589 3.79 18.73 11.97
CA VAL A 589 3.54 17.91 13.15
C VAL A 589 2.64 16.74 12.76
N ASP A 590 3.04 15.53 13.13
CA ASP A 590 2.24 14.31 13.00
C ASP A 590 1.86 13.83 14.41
N ILE A 591 0.59 13.53 14.66
CA ILE A 591 0.10 13.06 15.97
C ILE A 591 -0.71 11.79 15.82
N GLU A 592 -0.36 10.73 16.53
CA GLU A 592 -1.16 9.51 16.55
C GLU A 592 -2.20 9.57 17.67
N THR A 593 -3.45 9.19 17.36
CA THR A 593 -4.54 9.13 18.34
C THR A 593 -5.11 7.73 18.39
N LYS A 594 -5.62 7.32 19.57
CA LYS A 594 -6.22 5.99 19.76
C LYS A 594 -7.42 5.72 18.86
N ASN A 595 -8.28 6.72 18.66
CA ASN A 595 -9.49 6.58 17.83
C ASN A 595 -9.21 6.87 16.35
N HIS A 596 -7.96 7.11 15.99
CA HIS A 596 -7.46 7.34 14.63
C HIS A 596 -8.06 8.56 13.92
N ASN A 597 -8.81 9.41 14.61
CA ASN A 597 -9.27 10.69 14.08
C ASN A 597 -9.26 11.77 15.16
N PHE A 598 -9.29 13.03 14.76
CA PHE A 598 -9.44 14.17 15.66
C PHE A 598 -9.98 15.40 14.91
N ILE A 599 -10.38 16.43 15.66
CA ILE A 599 -10.85 17.70 15.10
C ILE A 599 -9.69 18.69 14.99
N ALA A 600 -9.40 19.13 13.76
CA ALA A 600 -8.31 20.04 13.41
C ALA A 600 -8.84 21.25 12.63
N ASN A 601 -8.69 22.47 13.17
CA ASN A 601 -9.29 23.70 12.60
C ASN A 601 -10.79 23.57 12.25
N GLY A 602 -11.52 22.72 12.98
CA GLY A 602 -12.95 22.46 12.77
C GLY A 602 -13.25 21.40 11.70
N LEU A 603 -12.24 20.78 11.09
CA LEU A 603 -12.38 19.62 10.20
C LEU A 603 -12.13 18.32 10.96
N ILE A 604 -12.84 17.25 10.59
CA ILE A 604 -12.51 15.91 11.08
C ILE A 604 -11.42 15.35 10.17
N VAL A 605 -10.26 15.05 10.75
CA VAL A 605 -9.09 14.53 10.03
C VAL A 605 -8.72 13.15 10.54
N HIS A 606 -8.12 12.33 9.68
CA HIS A 606 -7.70 10.99 10.03
C HIS A 606 -6.19 10.97 10.31
N ASN A 607 -5.79 10.18 11.31
CA ASN A 607 -4.40 9.88 11.58
C ASN A 607 -4.21 8.41 11.90
N SER A 608 -3.88 7.61 10.88
CA SER A 608 -3.62 6.18 11.05
C SER A 608 -2.41 5.69 10.24
N SER A 609 -1.29 6.40 10.32
CA SER A 609 -0.04 5.94 9.72
C SER A 609 0.30 4.48 10.12
N GLN A 610 -0.01 4.06 11.36
CA GLN A 610 0.24 2.70 11.87
C GLN A 610 -0.84 1.66 11.50
N ARG A 611 -2.13 2.03 11.33
CA ARG A 611 -3.17 1.09 10.87
C ARG A 611 -2.98 0.72 9.40
N PHE A 612 -2.62 1.69 8.56
CA PHE A 612 -2.24 1.38 7.17
C PHE A 612 -0.99 0.50 7.14
N HIS A 613 -0.03 0.69 8.05
CA HIS A 613 1.10 -0.22 8.21
C HIS A 613 0.65 -1.63 8.59
N ARG A 614 -0.24 -1.80 9.58
CA ARG A 614 -0.76 -3.11 10.01
C ARG A 614 -1.61 -3.81 8.94
N ILE A 615 -2.46 -3.08 8.22
CA ILE A 615 -3.25 -3.61 7.10
C ILE A 615 -2.30 -4.03 5.96
N THR A 616 -1.32 -3.19 5.65
CA THR A 616 -0.30 -3.47 4.62
C THR A 616 0.52 -4.70 5.00
N GLU A 617 0.98 -4.81 6.25
CA GLU A 617 1.68 -6.00 6.76
C GLU A 617 0.78 -7.24 6.76
N GLY A 618 -0.48 -7.12 7.16
CA GLY A 618 -1.45 -8.22 7.11
C GLY A 618 -1.65 -8.75 5.69
N LEU A 619 -1.93 -7.86 4.73
CA LEU A 619 -2.08 -8.21 3.31
C LEU A 619 -0.78 -8.77 2.71
N THR A 620 0.38 -8.24 3.13
CA THR A 620 1.69 -8.76 2.70
C THR A 620 1.90 -10.19 3.20
N LYS A 621 1.58 -10.48 4.46
CA LYS A 621 1.65 -11.84 5.03
C LYS A 621 0.68 -12.81 4.36
N GLU A 622 -0.54 -12.37 4.02
CA GLU A 622 -1.48 -13.18 3.25
C GLU A 622 -0.97 -13.47 1.83
N PHE A 623 -0.33 -12.49 1.18
CA PHE A 623 0.28 -12.68 -0.12
C PHE A 623 1.43 -13.70 -0.05
N TYR A 624 2.29 -13.63 0.96
CA TYR A 624 3.34 -14.63 1.20
C TYR A 624 2.77 -16.04 1.39
N LYS A 625 1.69 -16.19 2.17
CA LYS A 625 1.00 -17.48 2.32
C LYS A 625 0.47 -18.02 1.00
N ARG A 626 -0.10 -17.16 0.14
CA ARG A 626 -0.58 -17.55 -1.19
C ARG A 626 0.55 -18.02 -2.10
N ILE A 627 1.67 -17.30 -2.13
CA ILE A 627 2.86 -17.70 -2.89
C ILE A 627 3.35 -19.07 -2.41
N ALA A 628 3.48 -19.26 -1.10
CA ALA A 628 3.96 -20.52 -0.53
C ALA A 628 3.01 -21.70 -0.81
N ALA A 629 1.69 -21.48 -0.78
CA ALA A 629 0.70 -22.49 -1.15
C ALA A 629 0.82 -22.90 -2.62
N GLU A 630 1.07 -21.94 -3.51
CA GLU A 630 1.26 -22.20 -4.92
C GLU A 630 2.57 -22.95 -5.20
N MET A 631 3.66 -22.51 -4.58
CA MET A 631 4.93 -23.23 -4.64
C MET A 631 4.82 -24.66 -4.13
N LYS A 632 4.02 -24.89 -3.07
CA LYS A 632 3.72 -26.24 -2.61
C LYS A 632 3.00 -27.05 -3.68
N THR A 633 1.97 -26.48 -4.31
CA THR A 633 1.20 -27.17 -5.35
C THR A 633 2.06 -27.54 -6.56
N ILE A 634 2.97 -26.65 -6.98
CA ILE A 634 3.81 -26.85 -8.16
C ILE A 634 5.01 -27.77 -7.87
N PHE A 635 5.73 -27.54 -6.77
CA PHE A 635 7.07 -28.11 -6.56
C PHE A 635 7.14 -29.26 -5.54
N TYR A 636 6.15 -29.41 -4.65
CA TYR A 636 6.27 -30.32 -3.50
C TYR A 636 6.42 -31.79 -3.90
N ASP A 637 5.64 -32.24 -4.88
CA ASP A 637 5.66 -33.61 -5.39
C ASP A 637 6.43 -33.73 -6.71
N MET A 638 7.18 -32.71 -7.12
CA MET A 638 7.95 -32.74 -8.35
C MET A 638 9.20 -33.63 -8.19
N PRO A 639 9.25 -34.82 -8.82
CA PRO A 639 10.28 -35.82 -8.53
C PRO A 639 11.68 -35.41 -9.00
N LYS A 640 11.77 -34.51 -10.00
CA LYS A 640 13.04 -34.09 -10.65
C LYS A 640 13.59 -32.76 -10.16
N LEU A 641 12.95 -32.11 -9.18
CA LEU A 641 13.34 -30.80 -8.68
C LEU A 641 14.64 -30.87 -7.87
N LYS A 642 15.73 -30.31 -8.40
CA LYS A 642 17.05 -30.27 -7.75
C LYS A 642 17.17 -29.16 -6.73
N GLY A 643 16.63 -27.98 -7.02
CA GLY A 643 16.67 -26.84 -6.10
C GLY A 643 15.75 -25.72 -6.53
N ILE A 644 15.59 -24.74 -5.64
CA ILE A 644 14.76 -23.54 -5.82
C ILE A 644 15.64 -22.31 -5.60
N ILE A 645 15.54 -21.35 -6.52
CA ILE A 645 16.20 -20.05 -6.42
C ILE A 645 15.14 -18.96 -6.29
N VAL A 646 15.34 -18.05 -5.33
CA VAL A 646 14.41 -16.94 -5.06
C VAL A 646 15.07 -15.58 -5.32
N GLY A 647 14.44 -14.74 -6.13
CA GLY A 647 14.88 -13.39 -6.48
C GLY A 647 13.91 -12.32 -5.99
N GLY A 648 14.43 -11.21 -5.50
CA GLY A 648 13.61 -10.03 -5.20
C GLY A 648 14.42 -8.93 -4.51
N PRO A 649 13.84 -7.72 -4.37
CA PRO A 649 14.51 -6.62 -3.69
C PRO A 649 14.46 -6.78 -2.16
N ILE A 650 15.53 -6.38 -1.47
CA ILE A 650 15.58 -6.27 0.00
C ILE A 650 14.53 -5.24 0.48
N PRO A 651 13.73 -5.54 1.52
CA PRO A 651 13.75 -6.73 2.38
C PRO A 651 12.75 -7.83 2.00
N THR A 652 12.05 -7.70 0.87
CA THR A 652 10.83 -8.46 0.57
C THR A 652 11.06 -9.97 0.48
N LYS A 653 12.12 -10.39 -0.23
CA LYS A 653 12.46 -11.82 -0.33
C LYS A 653 12.89 -12.39 1.03
N ASP A 654 13.63 -11.62 1.82
CA ASP A 654 14.19 -12.10 3.08
C ASP A 654 13.08 -12.28 4.11
N GLU A 655 12.14 -11.33 4.17
CA GLU A 655 10.92 -11.46 4.98
C GLU A 655 10.08 -12.71 4.61
N PHE A 656 10.03 -13.07 3.33
CA PHE A 656 9.34 -14.27 2.86
C PHE A 656 10.10 -15.56 3.22
N LEU A 657 11.41 -15.60 3.01
CA LEU A 657 12.23 -16.79 3.26
C LEU A 657 12.37 -17.07 4.76
N ASP A 658 12.61 -16.02 5.55
CA ASP A 658 12.83 -16.11 7.00
C ASP A 658 11.50 -16.27 7.76
N GLY A 659 10.38 -15.88 7.15
CA GLY A 659 9.05 -15.93 7.75
C GLY A 659 8.41 -17.33 7.85
N GLN A 660 9.14 -18.40 7.53
CA GLN A 660 8.71 -19.81 7.63
C GLN A 660 7.37 -20.12 6.91
N TYR A 661 7.08 -19.44 5.79
CA TYR A 661 5.85 -19.71 5.01
C TYR A 661 5.96 -20.99 4.18
N LEU A 662 7.17 -21.38 3.77
CA LEU A 662 7.41 -22.56 2.95
C LEU A 662 7.40 -23.85 3.79
N PRO A 663 6.86 -24.96 3.26
CA PRO A 663 7.03 -26.27 3.87
C PRO A 663 8.51 -26.66 3.98
N THR A 664 8.90 -27.33 5.06
CA THR A 664 10.29 -27.72 5.37
C THR A 664 11.01 -28.37 4.18
N ARG A 665 10.35 -29.30 3.49
CA ARG A 665 10.89 -30.00 2.30
C ARG A 665 11.26 -29.06 1.14
N LEU A 666 10.50 -27.99 0.93
CA LEU A 666 10.83 -26.99 -0.10
C LEU A 666 11.90 -26.02 0.38
N GLN A 667 11.88 -25.71 1.68
CA GLN A 667 12.89 -24.85 2.30
C GLN A 667 14.28 -25.48 2.28
N GLU A 668 14.38 -26.80 2.49
CA GLU A 668 15.63 -27.57 2.35
C GLU A 668 16.15 -27.61 0.90
N LYS A 669 15.27 -27.44 -0.08
CA LYS A 669 15.64 -27.36 -1.51
C LYS A 669 16.02 -25.95 -1.96
N LEU A 670 16.06 -24.98 -1.05
CA LEU A 670 16.41 -23.61 -1.40
C LEU A 670 17.93 -23.48 -1.57
N ILE A 671 18.37 -23.25 -2.82
CA ILE A 671 19.80 -23.24 -3.17
C ILE A 671 20.36 -21.83 -3.35
N GLY A 672 19.52 -20.80 -3.44
CA GLY A 672 19.99 -19.43 -3.62
C GLY A 672 18.94 -18.34 -3.40
N ARG A 673 19.42 -17.18 -2.92
CA ARG A 673 18.64 -15.93 -2.81
C ARG A 673 19.37 -14.80 -3.52
N MET A 674 18.72 -14.10 -4.45
CA MET A 674 19.35 -13.06 -5.26
C MET A 674 18.64 -11.71 -5.16
N ASP A 675 19.41 -10.64 -5.14
CA ASP A 675 18.89 -9.27 -5.23
C ASP A 675 18.69 -8.90 -6.70
N ILE A 676 17.42 -8.76 -7.10
CA ILE A 676 17.02 -8.38 -8.45
C ILE A 676 15.90 -7.35 -8.38
N GLY A 677 15.76 -6.53 -9.43
CA GLY A 677 14.74 -5.47 -9.49
C GLY A 677 13.42 -5.90 -10.12
N GLY A 678 13.44 -6.91 -10.99
CA GLY A 678 12.24 -7.40 -11.70
C GLY A 678 11.53 -8.53 -10.96
N SER A 679 10.20 -8.47 -10.92
CA SER A 679 9.28 -9.47 -10.34
C SER A 679 8.42 -10.18 -11.41
N ASP A 680 8.70 -9.91 -12.69
CA ASP A 680 8.01 -10.45 -13.87
C ASP A 680 8.90 -11.47 -14.64
N GLU A 681 8.56 -11.74 -15.90
CA GLU A 681 9.35 -12.65 -16.74
C GLU A 681 10.78 -12.13 -17.00
N SER A 682 10.98 -10.81 -17.05
CA SER A 682 12.32 -10.23 -17.17
C SER A 682 13.14 -10.49 -15.89
N GLY A 683 12.48 -10.44 -14.73
CA GLY A 683 13.04 -10.82 -13.45
C GLY A 683 13.53 -12.26 -13.41
N LEU A 684 12.77 -13.22 -13.96
CA LEU A 684 13.21 -14.62 -14.05
C LEU A 684 14.49 -14.79 -14.88
N LYS A 685 14.61 -14.07 -16.00
CA LYS A 685 15.82 -14.08 -16.84
C LYS A 685 17.00 -13.50 -16.09
N GLU A 686 16.81 -12.39 -15.38
CA GLU A 686 17.84 -11.79 -14.52
C GLU A 686 18.26 -12.74 -13.39
N LEU A 687 17.30 -13.43 -12.76
CA LEU A 687 17.54 -14.39 -11.68
C LEU A 687 18.46 -15.53 -12.15
N VAL A 688 18.15 -16.12 -13.30
CA VAL A 688 18.98 -17.21 -13.87
C VAL A 688 20.36 -16.69 -14.23
N PHE A 689 20.47 -15.49 -14.82
CA PHE A 689 21.75 -14.89 -15.16
C PHE A 689 22.63 -14.67 -13.92
N ARG A 690 22.07 -14.13 -12.83
CA ARG A 690 22.82 -13.92 -11.59
C ARG A 690 23.14 -15.21 -10.83
N SER A 691 22.41 -16.29 -11.09
CA SER A 691 22.57 -17.56 -10.37
C SER A 691 23.46 -18.58 -11.07
N GLN A 692 24.19 -18.19 -12.13
CA GLN A 692 25.07 -19.08 -12.87
C GLN A 692 26.13 -19.76 -11.98
N GLU A 693 26.75 -19.02 -11.07
CA GLU A 693 27.76 -19.57 -10.14
C GLU A 693 27.14 -20.59 -9.16
N ILE A 694 25.92 -20.33 -8.68
CA ILE A 694 25.20 -21.24 -7.78
C ILE A 694 24.82 -22.52 -8.52
N LEU A 695 24.32 -22.40 -9.75
CA LEU A 695 23.98 -23.55 -10.58
C LEU A 695 25.22 -24.39 -10.92
N ALA A 696 26.35 -23.76 -11.21
CA ALA A 696 27.63 -24.44 -11.47
C ALA A 696 28.19 -25.13 -10.21
N SER A 697 28.13 -24.48 -9.05
CA SER A 697 28.62 -25.06 -7.79
C SER A 697 27.87 -26.33 -7.35
N GLN A 698 26.59 -26.49 -7.71
CA GLN A 698 25.86 -27.74 -7.44
C GLN A 698 26.41 -28.95 -8.21
N GLU A 699 26.79 -28.76 -9.47
CA GLU A 699 27.44 -29.81 -10.27
C GLU A 699 28.80 -30.16 -9.65
N ILE A 700 29.58 -29.14 -9.24
CA ILE A 700 30.89 -29.28 -8.60
C ILE A 700 30.79 -30.03 -7.26
N ILE A 701 29.79 -29.73 -6.41
CA ILE A 701 29.58 -30.40 -5.11
C ILE A 701 29.22 -31.88 -5.28
N LYS A 702 28.47 -32.25 -6.34
CA LYS A 702 28.19 -33.66 -6.67
C LYS A 702 29.48 -34.39 -7.04
N GLU A 703 30.29 -33.78 -7.92
CA GLU A 703 31.60 -34.33 -8.33
C GLU A 703 32.51 -34.52 -7.09
N GLN A 704 32.57 -33.55 -6.18
CA GLN A 704 33.36 -33.61 -4.95
C GLN A 704 32.94 -34.77 -4.03
N LYS A 705 31.65 -34.91 -3.71
CA LYS A 705 31.16 -36.01 -2.85
C LYS A 705 31.41 -37.39 -3.43
N LEU A 706 31.34 -37.54 -4.75
CA LEU A 706 31.66 -38.80 -5.43
C LEU A 706 33.16 -39.12 -5.31
N MET A 707 34.02 -38.10 -5.44
CA MET A 707 35.47 -38.25 -5.27
C MET A 707 35.88 -38.53 -3.82
N GLU A 708 35.27 -37.86 -2.84
CA GLU A 708 35.46 -38.20 -1.42
C GLU A 708 35.14 -39.67 -1.14
N LYS A 709 33.99 -40.15 -1.66
CA LYS A 709 33.60 -41.56 -1.54
C LYS A 709 34.59 -42.51 -2.23
N PHE A 710 35.09 -42.12 -3.41
CA PHE A 710 36.11 -42.89 -4.13
C PHE A 710 37.41 -42.99 -3.32
N PHE A 711 37.92 -41.87 -2.79
CA PHE A 711 39.15 -41.85 -2.01
C PHE A 711 39.01 -42.55 -0.66
N GLN A 712 37.85 -42.44 0.00
CA GLN A 712 37.56 -43.21 1.19
C GLN A 712 37.60 -44.71 0.91
N ASN A 713 36.96 -45.17 -0.17
CA ASN A 713 36.99 -46.56 -0.58
C ASN A 713 38.40 -47.02 -0.95
N LEU A 714 39.20 -46.17 -1.60
CA LEU A 714 40.60 -46.46 -1.91
C LEU A 714 41.46 -46.63 -0.63
N GLY A 715 41.14 -45.88 0.43
CA GLY A 715 41.82 -45.93 1.73
C GLY A 715 41.40 -47.12 2.60
N GLU A 716 40.11 -47.41 2.69
CA GLU A 716 39.53 -48.39 3.64
C GLU A 716 39.25 -49.77 3.01
N LYS A 717 38.98 -49.84 1.70
CA LYS A 717 38.53 -51.06 0.99
C LYS A 717 39.25 -51.21 -0.35
N ARG A 718 40.57 -51.49 -0.26
CA ARG A 718 41.45 -51.65 -1.44
C ARG A 718 40.98 -52.74 -2.40
N ASP A 719 40.37 -53.80 -1.88
CA ASP A 719 39.93 -54.93 -2.70
C ASP A 719 38.76 -54.57 -3.63
N THR A 720 38.02 -53.49 -3.36
CA THR A 720 36.84 -53.07 -4.13
C THR A 720 37.03 -51.75 -4.87
N THR A 721 38.27 -51.31 -5.07
CA THR A 721 38.56 -50.03 -5.77
C THR A 721 39.78 -50.21 -6.66
N THR A 722 39.69 -49.78 -7.92
CA THR A 722 40.81 -49.78 -8.85
C THR A 722 41.27 -48.37 -9.17
N LEU A 723 42.55 -48.24 -9.49
CA LEU A 723 43.18 -46.99 -9.88
C LEU A 723 44.11 -47.28 -11.05
N LYS A 724 44.24 -46.34 -11.99
CA LYS A 724 45.00 -46.45 -13.24
C LYS A 724 44.33 -47.36 -14.27
N GLU A 725 44.74 -47.14 -15.52
CA GLU A 725 44.13 -47.75 -16.70
C GLU A 725 44.22 -49.28 -16.75
N PRO A 726 45.38 -49.94 -16.48
CA PRO A 726 45.50 -51.38 -16.66
C PRO A 726 44.59 -52.17 -15.71
N ASP A 727 44.55 -51.77 -14.43
CA ASP A 727 43.77 -52.44 -13.39
C ASP A 727 42.28 -52.17 -13.56
N THR A 728 41.92 -50.94 -13.95
CA THR A 728 40.54 -50.56 -14.23
C THR A 728 40.00 -51.23 -15.49
N ARG A 729 40.80 -51.35 -16.55
CA ARG A 729 40.44 -52.11 -17.76
C ARG A 729 40.22 -53.57 -17.45
N LYS A 730 41.14 -54.19 -16.69
CA LYS A 730 41.00 -55.57 -16.25
C LYS A 730 39.71 -55.76 -15.44
N ALA A 731 39.38 -54.84 -14.55
CA ALA A 731 38.14 -54.89 -13.78
C ALA A 731 36.86 -54.70 -14.62
N LEU A 732 36.92 -53.85 -15.65
CA LEU A 732 35.85 -53.72 -16.64
C LEU A 732 35.67 -55.02 -17.44
N GLU A 733 36.76 -55.68 -17.85
CA GLU A 733 36.73 -56.97 -18.56
C GLU A 733 36.16 -58.11 -17.69
N PHE A 734 36.44 -58.10 -16.39
CA PHE A 734 35.85 -59.04 -15.41
C PHE A 734 34.41 -58.70 -15.01
N GLY A 735 33.85 -57.58 -15.48
CA GLY A 735 32.49 -57.15 -15.17
C GLY A 735 32.27 -56.72 -13.71
N ALA A 736 33.36 -56.41 -12.98
CA ALA A 736 33.30 -56.12 -11.56
C ALA A 736 33.02 -54.65 -11.24
N VAL A 737 33.06 -53.75 -12.23
CA VAL A 737 32.92 -52.31 -11.97
C VAL A 737 31.47 -51.93 -11.65
N ASP A 738 31.27 -51.12 -10.61
CA ASP A 738 29.99 -50.49 -10.27
C ASP A 738 29.94 -49.05 -10.81
N ILE A 739 30.98 -48.27 -10.50
CA ILE A 739 31.12 -46.88 -10.92
C ILE A 739 32.52 -46.69 -11.52
N LEU A 740 32.58 -46.27 -12.78
CA LEU A 740 33.80 -45.89 -13.49
C LEU A 740 33.98 -44.37 -13.41
N PHE A 741 35.14 -43.93 -12.95
CA PHE A 741 35.55 -42.53 -12.89
C PHE A 741 36.61 -42.25 -13.97
N LEU A 742 36.37 -41.23 -14.79
CA LEU A 742 37.30 -40.81 -15.85
C LEU A 742 37.49 -39.29 -15.79
N SER A 743 38.74 -38.83 -15.83
CA SER A 743 39.02 -37.40 -15.92
C SER A 743 38.65 -36.84 -17.30
N LYS A 744 38.04 -35.64 -17.32
CA LYS A 744 37.73 -34.90 -18.54
C LYS A 744 38.98 -34.51 -19.35
N GLN A 745 40.17 -34.58 -18.75
CA GLN A 745 41.46 -34.29 -19.41
C GLN A 745 42.06 -35.49 -20.18
N LEU A 746 41.49 -36.69 -20.06
CA LEU A 746 41.96 -37.87 -20.79
C LEU A 746 41.73 -37.75 -22.30
N ASP A 747 42.49 -38.53 -23.07
CA ASP A 747 42.27 -38.60 -24.52
C ASP A 747 40.86 -39.11 -24.85
N LYS A 748 40.21 -38.43 -25.81
CA LYS A 748 38.81 -38.69 -26.16
C LYS A 748 38.60 -40.10 -26.70
N ALA A 749 39.59 -40.69 -27.36
CA ALA A 749 39.51 -42.07 -27.83
C ALA A 749 39.48 -43.06 -26.67
N LEU A 750 40.31 -42.83 -25.65
CA LEU A 750 40.40 -43.66 -24.45
C LEU A 750 39.15 -43.54 -23.57
N ILE A 751 38.62 -42.32 -23.36
CA ILE A 751 37.36 -42.10 -22.64
C ILE A 751 36.24 -42.90 -23.31
N LYS A 752 36.14 -42.81 -24.64
CA LYS A 752 35.10 -43.49 -25.41
C LYS A 752 35.23 -45.02 -25.33
N GLU A 753 36.46 -45.53 -25.35
CA GLU A 753 36.72 -46.96 -25.23
C GLU A 753 36.32 -47.51 -23.85
N LEU A 754 36.80 -46.91 -22.76
CA LEU A 754 36.53 -47.36 -21.39
C LEU A 754 35.07 -47.17 -21.00
N SER A 755 34.44 -46.06 -21.43
CA SER A 755 33.01 -45.82 -21.21
C SER A 755 32.17 -46.90 -21.89
N LYS A 756 32.54 -47.31 -23.11
CA LYS A 756 31.84 -48.40 -23.82
C LYS A 756 31.98 -49.74 -23.09
N LEU A 757 33.16 -50.04 -22.54
CA LEU A 757 33.36 -51.24 -21.73
C LEU A 757 32.50 -51.23 -20.46
N ALA A 758 32.42 -50.08 -19.77
CA ALA A 758 31.58 -49.89 -18.58
C ALA A 758 30.08 -50.00 -18.89
N GLU A 759 29.63 -49.38 -19.99
CA GLU A 759 28.24 -49.44 -20.44
C GLU A 759 27.83 -50.88 -20.76
N ASN A 760 28.69 -51.67 -21.41
CA ASN A 760 28.43 -53.07 -21.75
C ASN A 760 28.16 -53.98 -20.52
N ILE A 761 28.66 -53.60 -19.34
CA ILE A 761 28.47 -54.36 -18.08
C ILE A 761 27.49 -53.66 -17.11
N GLY A 762 26.83 -52.59 -17.58
CA GLY A 762 25.84 -51.83 -16.83
C GLY A 762 26.41 -50.99 -15.69
N SER A 763 27.67 -50.55 -15.78
CA SER A 763 28.30 -49.67 -14.79
C SER A 763 27.97 -48.20 -15.03
N THR A 764 27.97 -47.39 -13.97
CA THR A 764 27.77 -45.94 -14.08
C THR A 764 29.08 -45.26 -14.46
N VAL A 765 29.09 -44.39 -15.47
CA VAL A 765 30.29 -43.62 -15.86
C VAL A 765 30.14 -42.17 -15.38
N GLU A 766 31.11 -41.69 -14.59
CA GLU A 766 31.16 -40.31 -14.10
C GLU A 766 32.43 -39.61 -14.62
N LEU A 767 32.24 -38.47 -15.29
CA LEU A 767 33.33 -37.66 -15.83
C LEU A 767 33.72 -36.59 -14.80
N ILE A 768 34.97 -36.59 -14.36
CA ILE A 768 35.47 -35.74 -13.28
C ILE A 768 36.26 -34.56 -13.86
N SER A 769 35.91 -33.34 -13.46
CA SER A 769 36.68 -32.14 -13.80
C SER A 769 37.92 -31.98 -12.91
N THR A 770 38.89 -31.19 -13.36
CA THR A 770 40.05 -30.78 -12.54
C THR A 770 39.82 -29.46 -11.79
N ASP A 771 38.57 -28.99 -11.74
CA ASP A 771 38.22 -27.72 -11.10
C ASP A 771 38.14 -27.83 -9.56
N THR A 772 38.19 -29.04 -9.01
CA THR A 772 38.21 -29.31 -7.55
C THR A 772 39.57 -29.85 -7.09
N GLU A 773 39.89 -29.69 -5.81
CA GLU A 773 41.13 -30.25 -5.23
C GLU A 773 41.18 -31.78 -5.37
N GLU A 774 40.06 -32.46 -5.14
CA GLU A 774 39.91 -33.91 -5.26
C GLU A 774 39.97 -34.36 -6.72
N GLY A 775 39.40 -33.59 -7.66
CA GLY A 775 39.50 -33.85 -9.09
C GLY A 775 40.93 -33.69 -9.61
N GLN A 776 41.65 -32.68 -9.13
CA GLN A 776 43.08 -32.51 -9.40
C GLN A 776 43.91 -33.64 -8.79
N GLN A 777 43.59 -34.09 -7.58
CA GLN A 777 44.22 -35.24 -6.94
C GLN A 777 43.97 -36.54 -7.73
N PHE A 778 42.75 -36.75 -8.21
CA PHE A 778 42.38 -37.90 -9.04
C PHE A 778 43.13 -37.90 -10.37
N TRP A 779 43.25 -36.72 -11.00
CA TRP A 779 44.08 -36.56 -12.20
C TRP A 779 45.55 -36.91 -11.94
N ASN A 780 46.13 -36.39 -10.85
CA ASN A 780 47.52 -36.67 -10.47
C ASN A 780 47.78 -38.17 -10.20
N LEU A 781 46.73 -38.94 -9.88
CA LEU A 781 46.79 -40.39 -9.65
C LEU A 781 46.58 -41.24 -10.90
N GLY A 782 46.44 -40.61 -12.08
CA GLY A 782 46.30 -41.27 -13.38
C GLY A 782 44.95 -41.05 -14.06
N GLY A 783 44.03 -40.30 -13.43
CA GLY A 783 42.78 -39.84 -14.03
C GLY A 783 41.77 -40.94 -14.38
N ILE A 784 42.04 -42.19 -14.04
CA ILE A 784 41.20 -43.36 -14.30
C ILE A 784 41.12 -44.19 -13.01
N GLY A 785 39.90 -44.54 -12.60
CA GLY A 785 39.68 -45.40 -11.45
C GLY A 785 38.24 -45.90 -11.40
N ALA A 786 37.96 -46.91 -10.59
CA ALA A 786 36.62 -47.45 -10.46
C ALA A 786 36.34 -47.95 -9.04
N ILE A 787 35.07 -47.89 -8.63
CA ILE A 787 34.55 -48.67 -7.49
C ILE A 787 33.97 -49.96 -8.04
N LEU A 788 34.31 -51.08 -7.42
CA LEU A 788 33.90 -52.42 -7.83
C LEU A 788 32.71 -52.92 -7.00
N ARG A 789 31.82 -53.68 -7.65
CA ARG A 789 30.71 -54.45 -7.04
C ARG A 789 31.21 -55.57 -6.13
N PHE A 790 32.33 -56.18 -6.52
CA PHE A 790 33.02 -57.24 -5.77
C PHE A 790 34.51 -57.16 -6.07
N GLY A 791 35.32 -57.63 -5.13
CA GLY A 791 36.77 -57.51 -5.27
C GLY A 791 37.34 -58.47 -6.30
N ILE A 792 38.33 -57.98 -7.05
CA ILE A 792 39.14 -58.80 -7.95
C ILE A 792 40.51 -58.88 -7.28
N GLY A 793 40.94 -60.08 -6.88
CA GLY A 793 42.29 -60.26 -6.34
C GLY A 793 43.32 -59.85 -7.40
N PHE A 794 44.07 -58.79 -7.15
CA PHE A 794 45.13 -58.29 -8.02
C PHE A 794 46.48 -58.89 -7.68
#